data_AF-A0A7Z0EHX2-F1
#
_entry.id   AF-A0A7Z0EHX2-F1
#
_cell.length_a   1.000
_cell.length_b   1.000
_cell.length_c   1.000
_cell.angle_alpha   90.00
_cell.angle_beta   90.00
_cell.angle_gamma   90.00
#
_symmetry.space_group_name_H-M   'P 1'
#
loop_
_entity.id
_entity.type
_entity.pdbx_description
1 polymer ?
#
loop_
_entity_poly.entity_id
_entity_poly.type
_entity_poly.pdbx_seq_one_letter_code
_entity_poly.pdbx_strand_id
1 'polypeptide(L)'
;MQRPPVPHRRPLAGALAALVAAGALALPTAPAAADPATVRDSGNGPDRNEIAAGSEALTGAGPQALAAPGGPPPAVGVDPDDAYPRQSELPLHPEDPDDHSVKLGLAPYHDIAPTLNDLQDASDRVSAEIVGTSVRGRDLYLVTVTEPENRGEARQQQRMRELIADHPARAARDRTLAERYKTPVFVNANIHGNEWEGTDASLRTIEELATAEDEETAELLAGARLYFVVTANPDGRVAGRRANAAGFDLNRDFVTASQPETVAVRQVMQDTQPLVMLDQHGYVNGTLIEPGTPPHGQNYEYDLYIKHTYANALNMEEAIGALGYTPEDDGVEAPQIPFRDWEDGWDDWPPIFTPMYAPYHGAVASATIEFPMRVNNADYDRLDEEELRRRSAINTDISAATIEATLDYVQDHREELVGDQIEVFRRGAAGEEQVVPPEEWVPGFGPEDVWTTDFPRAYVIPAGQEQRSATAAARLVDFLVANDVRVERADRAFTVGERTYPAGSYVVDMHQPKRGMANVLLEDGRDISDDIGAMYDISGWSHGLLWGADVEAVQEEVDVSAEPVATASPTGSVAEAGDGGWELRLDDGAEVAALNELLASGTDVVWNGSGGVVVPAGADAAGLADRYGVRFRSAEGGEPGEAVVSGTPTVAVAGAADEVFTLDEMGFDLRPVSTSVLNAGFDWSGVDVLYVASGLVYADLDAEARADLDAFLADGGVVARGVAGARFNEQAGLLDATRRSARSDANGVVRVSAGDGVLGGTGGHAFVYGPGWFTDLGEGVAVEQSYAGESPLVAGHWRPDRDGAGGQSDAAGQASVVSGVAERGTAVVLFGTEPLFRNHPKGLFGQVAQAVYWSASADLG
;
A
#
# COMPACT_ATOMS: atom_id res chain seq x y z
N MET A 1 -70.34 -8.19 56.18
CA MET A 1 -70.51 -8.31 54.72
C MET A 1 -69.11 -8.25 54.12
N GLN A 2 -68.54 -9.42 53.82
CA GLN A 2 -68.24 -9.92 52.46
C GLN A 2 -67.17 -9.08 51.73
N ARG A 3 -66.07 -9.61 51.21
CA ARG A 3 -65.27 -10.85 51.33
C ARG A 3 -64.07 -10.56 50.40
N PRO A 4 -62.82 -10.92 50.74
CA PRO A 4 -61.93 -11.42 49.70
C PRO A 4 -61.40 -12.80 50.09
N PRO A 5 -61.45 -13.78 49.19
CA PRO A 5 -60.75 -15.05 49.37
C PRO A 5 -59.84 -15.28 48.12
N VAL A 6 -58.73 -16.02 48.09
CA VAL A 6 -58.19 -17.13 48.88
C VAL A 6 -56.66 -17.20 48.62
N PRO A 7 -55.85 -17.65 49.59
CA PRO A 7 -54.52 -18.22 49.38
C PRO A 7 -54.54 -19.76 49.53
N HIS A 8 -53.79 -20.52 48.73
CA HIS A 8 -53.49 -21.95 48.99
C HIS A 8 -52.20 -22.35 48.25
N ARG A 9 -51.30 -23.22 48.70
CA ARG A 9 -50.91 -23.89 49.97
C ARG A 9 -49.65 -24.67 49.54
N ARG A 10 -48.55 -24.64 50.31
CA ARG A 10 -47.49 -25.71 50.34
C ARG A 10 -48.03 -26.89 51.21
N PRO A 11 -47.47 -28.14 51.30
CA PRO A 11 -46.05 -28.53 51.23
C PRO A 11 -45.70 -29.99 50.75
N LEU A 12 -44.42 -30.36 50.97
CA LEU A 12 -43.64 -31.59 50.70
C LEU A 12 -44.19 -32.97 51.12
N ALA A 13 -43.80 -34.01 50.36
CA ALA A 13 -43.27 -35.34 50.73
C ALA A 13 -43.17 -36.19 49.42
N GLY A 14 -42.19 -37.03 49.09
CA GLY A 14 -41.17 -37.75 49.85
C GLY A 14 -41.17 -39.23 49.42
N ALA A 15 -40.20 -39.63 48.59
CA ALA A 15 -39.66 -40.99 48.32
C ALA A 15 -40.50 -42.05 47.55
N LEU A 16 -39.96 -42.56 46.43
CA LEU A 16 -39.29 -43.88 46.38
C LEU A 16 -38.49 -44.08 45.07
N ALA A 17 -37.37 -44.78 45.19
CA ALA A 17 -36.34 -45.01 44.19
C ALA A 17 -36.59 -46.23 43.28
N ALA A 18 -36.04 -46.21 42.05
CA ALA A 18 -35.26 -47.31 41.46
C ALA A 18 -34.63 -46.87 40.13
N LEU A 19 -33.32 -47.10 40.00
CA LEU A 19 -32.51 -46.89 38.80
C LEU A 19 -33.02 -47.71 37.61
N VAL A 20 -33.09 -47.09 36.43
CA VAL A 20 -32.82 -47.73 35.14
C VAL A 20 -32.00 -46.74 34.30
N ALA A 21 -30.84 -47.21 33.85
CA ALA A 21 -29.95 -46.50 32.94
C ALA A 21 -30.63 -46.23 31.58
N ALA A 22 -30.54 -44.99 31.10
CA ALA A 22 -30.78 -44.63 29.71
C ALA A 22 -29.70 -43.61 29.31
N GLY A 23 -28.93 -43.96 28.28
CA GLY A 23 -27.74 -43.24 27.88
C GLY A 23 -28.04 -41.80 27.47
N ALA A 24 -27.20 -40.89 27.96
CA ALA A 24 -27.04 -39.59 27.35
C ALA A 24 -26.50 -39.81 25.93
N LEU A 25 -27.36 -39.61 24.93
CA LEU A 25 -26.89 -39.30 23.58
C LEU A 25 -26.23 -37.93 23.67
N ALA A 26 -24.90 -37.94 23.64
CA ALA A 26 -24.13 -36.77 23.31
C ALA A 26 -24.62 -36.27 21.95
N LEU A 27 -25.30 -35.13 21.95
CA LEU A 27 -25.37 -34.31 20.75
C LEU A 27 -23.92 -33.93 20.43
N PRO A 28 -23.45 -34.08 19.19
CA PRO A 28 -22.14 -33.57 18.83
C PRO A 28 -22.20 -32.07 19.05
N THR A 29 -21.46 -31.59 20.06
CA THR A 29 -20.98 -30.23 20.08
C THR A 29 -20.31 -30.03 18.73
N ALA A 30 -20.79 -29.06 17.96
CA ALA A 30 -20.08 -28.59 16.79
C ALA A 30 -18.59 -28.47 17.16
N PRO A 31 -17.66 -28.95 16.31
CA PRO A 31 -16.26 -28.78 16.61
C PRO A 31 -16.04 -27.29 16.85
N ALA A 32 -15.36 -26.96 17.95
CA ALA A 32 -14.79 -25.64 18.13
C ALA A 32 -14.09 -25.30 16.80
N ALA A 33 -14.44 -24.14 16.22
CA ALA A 33 -13.76 -23.63 15.05
C ALA A 33 -12.25 -23.80 15.29
N ALA A 34 -11.56 -24.38 14.31
CA ALA A 34 -10.11 -24.32 14.31
C ALA A 34 -9.71 -22.86 14.49
N ASP A 35 -8.57 -22.59 15.17
CA ASP A 35 -7.85 -21.30 15.02
C ASP A 35 -7.98 -20.96 13.52
N PRO A 36 -8.62 -19.85 13.13
CA PRO A 36 -8.79 -19.54 11.72
C PRO A 36 -7.38 -19.59 11.16
N ALA A 37 -7.14 -20.55 10.26
CA ALA A 37 -5.94 -20.50 9.44
C ALA A 37 -6.01 -19.11 8.82
N THR A 38 -5.06 -18.27 9.23
CA THR A 38 -5.01 -16.83 8.94
C THR A 38 -5.60 -16.58 7.56
N VAL A 39 -6.72 -15.88 7.47
CA VAL A 39 -7.39 -15.49 6.20
C VAL A 39 -6.53 -14.47 5.42
N ARG A 40 -5.25 -14.41 5.77
CA ARG A 40 -4.25 -13.54 5.22
C ARG A 40 -3.93 -14.00 3.82
N ASP A 41 -4.11 -13.11 2.87
CA ASP A 41 -3.83 -13.40 1.48
C ASP A 41 -2.35 -13.70 1.27
N SER A 42 -2.07 -14.75 0.49
CA SER A 42 -0.72 -15.19 0.17
C SER A 42 -0.10 -14.23 -0.84
N GLY A 43 1.14 -13.78 -0.58
CA GLY A 43 1.95 -13.12 -1.60
C GLY A 43 2.68 -11.86 -1.18
N ASN A 44 2.33 -11.21 -0.06
CA ASN A 44 2.90 -9.89 0.26
C ASN A 44 3.29 -9.59 1.71
N GLY A 45 3.16 -10.54 2.65
CA GLY A 45 3.93 -10.43 3.92
C GLY A 45 5.14 -11.35 3.95
N PRO A 46 5.44 -12.12 5.02
CA PRO A 46 6.74 -12.76 5.16
C PRO A 46 7.02 -13.74 4.00
N ASP A 47 5.96 -14.35 3.47
CA ASP A 47 5.99 -15.32 2.37
C ASP A 47 6.51 -14.71 1.05
N ARG A 48 6.44 -13.37 0.87
CA ARG A 48 7.05 -12.70 -0.29
C ARG A 48 8.56 -12.93 -0.36
N ASN A 49 9.19 -13.20 0.80
CA ASN A 49 10.61 -13.44 0.93
C ASN A 49 10.98 -14.93 0.66
N GLU A 50 10.03 -15.74 0.19
CA GLU A 50 10.30 -17.14 -0.18
C GLU A 50 10.84 -17.28 -1.60
N ILE A 51 10.35 -16.48 -2.55
CA ILE A 51 10.68 -16.56 -3.98
C ILE A 51 11.45 -15.31 -4.40
N ALA A 52 12.64 -15.50 -4.95
CA ALA A 52 13.41 -14.40 -5.53
C ALA A 52 12.83 -14.02 -6.90
N ALA A 53 12.72 -12.72 -7.15
CA ALA A 53 12.25 -12.20 -8.42
C ALA A 53 13.26 -12.49 -9.55
N GLY A 54 12.74 -12.76 -10.74
CA GLY A 54 13.52 -12.90 -11.96
C GLY A 54 13.83 -11.55 -12.63
N SER A 55 14.44 -11.61 -13.81
CA SER A 55 14.76 -10.41 -14.63
C SER A 55 13.53 -9.61 -15.05
N GLU A 56 12.35 -10.21 -15.04
CA GLU A 56 11.08 -9.52 -15.34
C GLU A 56 10.70 -8.44 -14.32
N ALA A 57 11.24 -8.47 -13.11
CA ALA A 57 11.05 -7.40 -12.12
C ALA A 57 11.91 -6.16 -12.39
N LEU A 58 12.86 -6.24 -13.34
CA LEU A 58 13.59 -5.08 -13.84
C LEU A 58 12.70 -4.32 -14.83
N THR A 59 11.93 -3.38 -14.30
CA THR A 59 11.01 -2.54 -15.09
C THR A 59 11.73 -1.44 -15.86
N GLY A 60 13.01 -1.19 -15.56
CA GLY A 60 13.77 -0.08 -16.12
C GLY A 60 13.34 1.27 -15.54
N ALA A 61 12.81 1.29 -14.30
CA ALA A 61 12.48 2.51 -13.59
C ALA A 61 13.71 3.43 -13.53
N GLY A 62 14.86 2.83 -13.17
CA GLY A 62 16.15 3.49 -13.17
C GLY A 62 16.23 4.76 -12.30
N PRO A 63 17.34 5.50 -12.33
CA PRO A 63 17.54 6.67 -11.49
C PRO A 63 16.60 7.85 -11.83
N GLN A 64 15.94 7.84 -12.99
CA GLN A 64 14.98 8.89 -13.36
C GLN A 64 13.73 8.87 -12.47
N ALA A 65 13.37 7.72 -11.90
CA ALA A 65 12.25 7.61 -10.96
C ALA A 65 12.50 8.39 -9.65
N LEU A 66 13.76 8.58 -9.27
CA LEU A 66 14.19 9.34 -8.08
C LEU A 66 14.64 10.77 -8.40
N ALA A 67 14.57 11.19 -9.66
CA ALA A 67 14.83 12.57 -10.04
C ALA A 67 13.75 13.50 -9.47
N ALA A 68 14.10 14.77 -9.29
CA ALA A 68 13.15 15.82 -8.96
C ALA A 68 11.98 15.78 -9.95
N PRO A 69 10.72 15.64 -9.50
CA PRO A 69 9.59 15.59 -10.42
C PRO A 69 9.54 16.86 -11.26
N GLY A 70 9.45 16.71 -12.58
CA GLY A 70 9.38 17.82 -13.55
C GLY A 70 8.02 18.55 -13.57
N GLY A 71 7.23 18.41 -12.51
CA GLY A 71 5.81 18.78 -12.45
C GLY A 71 4.92 17.60 -12.04
N PRO A 72 3.63 17.85 -11.79
CA PRO A 72 2.69 16.78 -11.52
C PRO A 72 2.61 15.85 -12.75
N PRO A 73 2.34 14.54 -12.55
CA PRO A 73 2.09 13.65 -13.68
C PRO A 73 0.99 14.27 -14.57
N PRO A 74 1.07 14.13 -15.91
CA PRO A 74 0.02 14.63 -16.77
C PRO A 74 -1.32 14.05 -16.29
N ALA A 75 -2.27 14.93 -15.97
CA ALA A 75 -3.60 14.53 -15.51
C ALA A 75 -4.15 13.50 -16.50
N VAL A 76 -4.41 12.29 -16.01
CA VAL A 76 -4.84 11.22 -16.89
C VAL A 76 -6.33 11.38 -17.17
N GLY A 77 -6.62 12.24 -18.14
CA GLY A 77 -7.65 12.02 -19.14
C GLY A 77 -9.09 11.87 -18.67
N VAL A 78 -9.62 12.84 -17.91
CA VAL A 78 -11.07 13.10 -17.85
C VAL A 78 -11.26 14.63 -17.81
N ASP A 79 -11.48 15.30 -18.94
CA ASP A 79 -11.84 16.73 -18.93
C ASP A 79 -13.18 16.92 -18.21
N PRO A 80 -13.23 17.49 -17.00
CA PRO A 80 -14.47 17.57 -16.23
C PRO A 80 -15.49 18.54 -16.85
N ASP A 81 -15.07 19.38 -17.80
CA ASP A 81 -15.90 20.39 -18.45
C ASP A 81 -16.55 19.92 -19.76
N ASP A 82 -16.17 18.73 -20.25
CA ASP A 82 -16.69 18.19 -21.51
C ASP A 82 -18.05 17.49 -21.35
N ALA A 83 -18.75 17.35 -22.48
CA ALA A 83 -20.10 16.75 -22.53
C ALA A 83 -20.03 15.22 -22.42
N TYR A 84 -21.11 14.60 -21.94
CA TYR A 84 -21.31 13.16 -22.02
C TYR A 84 -22.34 12.83 -23.11
N PRO A 85 -22.12 11.77 -23.91
CA PRO A 85 -21.00 10.85 -23.83
C PRO A 85 -19.72 11.44 -24.43
N ARG A 86 -18.57 11.01 -23.91
CA ARG A 86 -17.23 11.23 -24.48
C ARG A 86 -16.84 10.02 -25.28
N GLN A 87 -17.14 10.06 -26.58
CA GLN A 87 -16.84 8.97 -27.47
C GLN A 87 -15.40 9.08 -27.99
N SER A 88 -14.56 8.13 -27.59
CA SER A 88 -13.18 8.00 -28.08
C SER A 88 -13.03 6.67 -28.82
N GLU A 89 -12.40 6.70 -30.00
CA GLU A 89 -12.03 5.47 -30.69
C GLU A 89 -10.84 4.84 -29.96
N LEU A 90 -11.09 3.78 -29.19
CA LEU A 90 -10.06 3.08 -28.43
C LEU A 90 -9.15 2.28 -29.37
N PRO A 91 -7.83 2.30 -29.16
CA PRO A 91 -6.88 1.54 -29.96
C PRO A 91 -7.12 0.03 -29.79
N LEU A 92 -7.06 -0.69 -30.91
CA LEU A 92 -7.20 -2.13 -30.92
C LEU A 92 -5.86 -2.81 -30.63
N HIS A 93 -5.87 -3.80 -29.75
CA HIS A 93 -4.70 -4.62 -29.42
C HIS A 93 -4.68 -5.89 -30.27
N PRO A 94 -3.50 -6.43 -30.62
CA PRO A 94 -3.40 -7.70 -31.33
C PRO A 94 -4.02 -8.85 -30.51
N GLU A 95 -4.63 -9.81 -31.22
CA GLU A 95 -5.11 -11.06 -30.61
C GLU A 95 -3.96 -11.77 -29.88
N ASP A 96 -4.21 -12.10 -28.61
CA ASP A 96 -3.31 -12.85 -27.74
C ASP A 96 -4.01 -14.16 -27.33
N PRO A 97 -3.71 -15.28 -28.03
CA PRO A 97 -4.31 -16.57 -27.71
C PRO A 97 -3.76 -17.18 -26.41
N ASP A 98 -2.67 -16.63 -25.87
CA ASP A 98 -2.06 -17.05 -24.61
C ASP A 98 -2.63 -16.26 -23.40
N ASP A 99 -3.57 -15.34 -23.63
CA ASP A 99 -4.31 -14.68 -22.53
C ASP A 99 -5.06 -15.72 -21.69
N HIS A 100 -4.73 -15.77 -20.41
CA HIS A 100 -5.25 -16.78 -19.50
C HIS A 100 -6.78 -16.73 -19.36
N SER A 101 -7.44 -15.59 -19.61
CA SER A 101 -8.90 -15.47 -19.51
C SER A 101 -9.64 -16.29 -20.60
N VAL A 102 -8.99 -16.59 -21.74
CA VAL A 102 -9.59 -17.34 -22.86
C VAL A 102 -10.02 -18.74 -22.42
N LYS A 103 -9.20 -19.42 -21.62
CA LYS A 103 -9.51 -20.75 -21.08
C LYS A 103 -10.75 -20.71 -20.16
N LEU A 104 -10.93 -19.61 -19.45
CA LEU A 104 -12.05 -19.39 -18.53
C LEU A 104 -13.35 -19.05 -19.26
N GLY A 105 -13.30 -18.84 -20.59
CA GLY A 105 -14.45 -18.42 -21.38
C GLY A 105 -14.88 -16.97 -21.11
N LEU A 106 -13.96 -16.16 -20.58
CA LEU A 106 -14.12 -14.75 -20.29
C LEU A 106 -13.52 -13.90 -21.42
N ALA A 107 -13.85 -12.61 -21.46
CA ALA A 107 -13.33 -11.68 -22.44
C ALA A 107 -11.79 -11.57 -22.32
N PRO A 108 -11.03 -11.85 -23.40
CA PRO A 108 -9.60 -11.57 -23.43
C PRO A 108 -9.34 -10.07 -23.49
N TYR A 109 -8.17 -9.64 -23.04
CA TYR A 109 -7.81 -8.22 -22.98
C TYR A 109 -7.95 -7.52 -24.33
N HIS A 110 -7.57 -8.18 -25.42
CA HIS A 110 -7.66 -7.62 -26.77
C HIS A 110 -9.10 -7.39 -27.26
N ASP A 111 -10.10 -8.04 -26.66
CA ASP A 111 -11.52 -7.88 -27.00
C ASP A 111 -12.22 -6.78 -26.20
N ILE A 112 -11.61 -6.26 -25.13
CA ILE A 112 -12.18 -5.20 -24.30
C ILE A 112 -12.40 -3.92 -25.13
N ALA A 113 -11.36 -3.41 -25.79
CA ALA A 113 -11.47 -2.19 -26.60
C ALA A 113 -12.48 -2.30 -27.76
N PRO A 114 -12.51 -3.38 -28.57
CA PRO A 114 -13.59 -3.62 -29.53
C PRO A 114 -14.98 -3.54 -28.91
N THR A 115 -15.20 -4.24 -27.78
CA THR A 115 -16.50 -4.26 -27.08
C THR A 115 -16.92 -2.87 -26.64
N LEU A 116 -16.00 -2.09 -26.06
CA LEU A 116 -16.28 -0.73 -25.62
C LEU A 116 -16.51 0.24 -26.79
N ASN A 117 -15.81 0.07 -27.91
CA ASN A 117 -16.07 0.85 -29.13
C ASN A 117 -17.47 0.54 -29.68
N ASP A 118 -17.88 -0.73 -29.73
CA ASP A 118 -19.22 -1.13 -30.18
C ASP A 118 -20.32 -0.56 -29.27
N LEU A 119 -20.11 -0.57 -27.95
CA LEU A 119 -21.05 0.01 -26.97
C LEU A 119 -21.15 1.54 -27.09
N GLN A 120 -20.02 2.22 -27.30
CA GLN A 120 -20.02 3.65 -27.58
C GLN A 120 -20.79 3.97 -28.86
N ASP A 121 -20.61 3.20 -29.93
CA ASP A 121 -21.33 3.41 -31.19
C ASP A 121 -22.84 3.13 -31.08
N ALA A 122 -23.22 2.18 -30.23
CA ALA A 122 -24.61 1.74 -30.05
C ALA A 122 -25.43 2.61 -29.08
N SER A 123 -24.79 3.32 -28.15
CA SER A 123 -25.47 4.05 -27.07
C SER A 123 -24.92 5.47 -26.88
N ASP A 124 -25.82 6.42 -26.63
CA ASP A 124 -25.45 7.80 -26.24
C ASP A 124 -25.19 7.95 -24.74
N ARG A 125 -25.19 6.84 -23.98
CA ARG A 125 -24.95 6.83 -22.53
C ARG A 125 -23.52 6.45 -22.14
N VAL A 126 -22.76 5.88 -23.07
CA VAL A 126 -21.45 5.25 -22.79
C VAL A 126 -20.31 6.15 -23.27
N SER A 127 -19.36 6.39 -22.38
CA SER A 127 -18.07 7.01 -22.67
C SER A 127 -16.97 6.04 -22.30
N ALA A 128 -15.97 5.84 -23.15
CA ALA A 128 -14.80 5.04 -22.80
C ALA A 128 -13.51 5.79 -23.12
N GLU A 129 -12.60 5.86 -22.15
CA GLU A 129 -11.38 6.67 -22.21
C GLU A 129 -10.20 5.85 -21.65
N ILE A 130 -8.98 6.17 -22.11
CA ILE A 130 -7.75 5.58 -21.55
C ILE A 130 -7.27 6.50 -20.41
N VAL A 131 -7.21 5.94 -19.20
CA VAL A 131 -6.84 6.64 -17.96
C VAL A 131 -5.46 6.25 -17.42
N GLY A 132 -4.70 5.46 -18.17
CA GLY A 132 -3.34 5.08 -17.83
C GLY A 132 -2.83 3.95 -18.70
N THR A 133 -1.58 3.57 -18.47
CA THR A 133 -0.98 2.39 -19.09
C THR A 133 -0.25 1.56 -18.03
N SER A 134 -0.31 0.25 -18.16
CA SER A 134 0.41 -0.70 -17.32
C SER A 134 1.92 -0.60 -17.50
N VAL A 135 2.67 -1.32 -16.65
CA VAL A 135 4.13 -1.49 -16.76
C VAL A 135 4.56 -1.96 -18.16
N ARG A 136 3.78 -2.82 -18.82
CA ARG A 136 4.05 -3.27 -20.22
C ARG A 136 3.32 -2.46 -21.29
N GLY A 137 2.73 -1.33 -20.93
CA GLY A 137 2.10 -0.41 -21.88
C GLY A 137 0.71 -0.82 -22.36
N ARG A 138 0.00 -1.69 -21.63
CA ARG A 138 -1.42 -1.98 -21.89
C ARG A 138 -2.28 -0.85 -21.35
N ASP A 139 -3.28 -0.43 -22.10
CA ASP A 139 -4.21 0.63 -21.70
C ASP A 139 -5.10 0.21 -20.52
N LEU A 140 -5.30 1.13 -19.58
CA LEU A 140 -6.31 1.06 -18.53
C LEU A 140 -7.53 1.86 -18.99
N TYR A 141 -8.69 1.19 -19.06
CA TYR A 141 -9.93 1.80 -19.56
C TYR A 141 -10.83 2.26 -18.42
N LEU A 142 -11.25 3.52 -18.47
CA LEU A 142 -12.36 4.05 -17.68
C LEU A 142 -13.60 4.13 -18.57
N VAL A 143 -14.69 3.52 -18.12
CA VAL A 143 -16.00 3.64 -18.76
C VAL A 143 -16.92 4.47 -17.88
N THR A 144 -17.55 5.51 -18.44
CA THR A 144 -18.60 6.26 -17.77
C THR A 144 -19.95 5.96 -18.40
N VAL A 145 -20.92 5.56 -17.58
CA VAL A 145 -22.32 5.36 -17.99
C VAL A 145 -23.21 6.38 -17.28
N THR A 146 -23.89 7.24 -18.03
CA THR A 146 -24.82 8.26 -17.50
C THR A 146 -25.80 8.73 -18.59
N GLU A 147 -26.90 9.35 -18.20
CA GLU A 147 -27.78 10.05 -19.16
C GLU A 147 -26.99 11.16 -19.88
N PRO A 148 -27.17 11.37 -21.20
CA PRO A 148 -26.45 12.38 -21.97
C PRO A 148 -26.48 13.77 -21.31
N GLU A 149 -25.32 14.41 -21.25
CA GLU A 149 -25.16 15.73 -20.66
C GLU A 149 -24.48 16.67 -21.65
N ASN A 150 -25.09 17.82 -21.90
CA ASN A 150 -24.41 18.88 -22.62
C ASN A 150 -23.32 19.53 -21.75
N ARG A 151 -22.36 20.23 -22.38
CA ARG A 151 -21.26 20.91 -21.65
C ARG A 151 -21.72 21.83 -20.52
N GLY A 152 -22.91 22.41 -20.59
CA GLY A 152 -23.46 23.26 -19.54
C GLY A 152 -23.85 22.47 -18.28
N GLU A 153 -24.45 21.29 -18.48
CA GLU A 153 -24.82 20.33 -17.44
C GLU A 153 -23.57 19.72 -16.81
N ALA A 154 -22.63 19.25 -17.63
CA ALA A 154 -21.37 18.68 -17.14
C ALA A 154 -20.60 19.68 -16.25
N ARG A 155 -20.45 20.93 -16.71
CA ARG A 155 -19.86 22.01 -15.89
C ARG A 155 -20.67 22.33 -14.64
N GLN A 156 -21.99 22.10 -14.63
CA GLN A 156 -22.80 22.29 -13.43
C GLN A 156 -22.50 21.21 -12.40
N GLN A 157 -22.39 19.94 -12.82
CA GLN A 157 -21.98 18.85 -11.95
C GLN A 157 -20.57 19.09 -11.39
N GLN A 158 -19.62 19.54 -12.21
CA GLN A 158 -18.27 19.88 -11.74
C GLN A 158 -18.28 20.98 -10.68
N ARG A 159 -19.03 22.07 -10.88
CA ARG A 159 -19.17 23.13 -9.86
C ARG A 159 -19.83 22.64 -8.57
N MET A 160 -20.71 21.63 -8.65
CA MET A 160 -21.33 21.02 -7.46
C MET A 160 -20.34 20.12 -6.74
N ARG A 161 -19.54 19.32 -7.46
CA ARG A 161 -18.41 18.55 -6.91
C ARG A 161 -17.43 19.46 -6.16
N GLU A 162 -16.96 20.53 -6.80
CA GLU A 162 -16.07 21.55 -6.19
C GLU A 162 -16.74 22.25 -4.98
N LEU A 163 -18.04 22.55 -5.07
CA LEU A 163 -18.77 23.12 -3.93
C LEU A 163 -18.79 22.17 -2.73
N ILE A 164 -18.97 20.86 -2.97
CA ILE A 164 -19.00 19.81 -1.94
C ILE A 164 -17.61 19.67 -1.30
N ALA A 165 -16.55 19.54 -2.11
CA ALA A 165 -15.19 19.37 -1.59
C ALA A 165 -14.61 20.65 -1.00
N ASP A 166 -14.66 21.77 -1.72
CA ASP A 166 -13.89 22.98 -1.37
C ASP A 166 -14.64 23.97 -0.49
N HIS A 167 -15.97 23.92 -0.53
CA HIS A 167 -16.85 24.82 0.22
C HIS A 167 -17.98 24.07 0.95
N PRO A 168 -17.66 23.00 1.72
CA PRO A 168 -18.66 22.08 2.27
C PRO A 168 -19.67 22.75 3.21
N ALA A 169 -19.26 23.76 3.97
CA ALA A 169 -20.19 24.54 4.82
C ALA A 169 -21.25 25.31 4.02
N ARG A 170 -20.95 25.66 2.76
CA ARG A 170 -21.93 26.25 1.83
C ARG A 170 -22.76 25.15 1.17
N ALA A 171 -22.15 24.03 0.79
CA ALA A 171 -22.85 22.86 0.26
C ALA A 171 -23.95 22.38 1.22
N ALA A 172 -23.62 22.24 2.52
CA ALA A 172 -24.53 21.81 3.58
C ALA A 172 -25.77 22.73 3.77
N ARG A 173 -25.74 23.97 3.26
CA ARG A 173 -26.88 24.90 3.32
C ARG A 173 -27.79 24.80 2.10
N ASP A 174 -27.33 24.17 1.02
CA ASP A 174 -28.09 23.99 -0.22
C ASP A 174 -28.91 22.69 -0.17
N ARG A 175 -30.15 22.81 0.30
CA ARG A 175 -31.09 21.68 0.41
C ARG A 175 -31.54 21.09 -0.93
N THR A 176 -31.18 21.71 -2.05
CA THR A 176 -31.51 21.25 -3.40
C THR A 176 -30.32 20.58 -4.09
N LEU A 177 -29.20 20.43 -3.38
CA LEU A 177 -27.97 19.93 -3.97
C LEU A 177 -28.09 18.44 -4.29
N ALA A 178 -28.59 17.62 -3.36
CA ALA A 178 -28.81 16.20 -3.58
C ALA A 178 -29.74 15.88 -4.76
N GLU A 179 -30.78 16.69 -4.99
CA GLU A 179 -31.70 16.54 -6.14
C GLU A 179 -30.99 16.79 -7.48
N ARG A 180 -30.02 17.71 -7.51
CA ARG A 180 -29.38 18.18 -8.75
C ARG A 180 -28.03 17.53 -9.04
N TYR A 181 -27.31 17.12 -8.01
CA TYR A 181 -25.99 16.51 -8.12
C TYR A 181 -26.13 15.04 -8.47
N LYS A 182 -25.56 14.62 -9.61
CA LYS A 182 -25.56 13.21 -10.00
C LYS A 182 -24.59 12.46 -9.10
N THR A 183 -25.03 11.38 -8.47
CA THR A 183 -24.22 10.58 -7.55
C THR A 183 -23.12 9.83 -8.31
N PRO A 184 -21.81 10.11 -8.08
CA PRO A 184 -20.73 9.29 -8.61
C PRO A 184 -20.64 7.94 -7.86
N VAL A 185 -20.70 6.85 -8.61
CA VAL A 185 -20.43 5.48 -8.15
C VAL A 185 -19.23 4.95 -8.91
N PHE A 186 -18.25 4.37 -8.22
CA PHE A 186 -17.05 3.83 -8.85
C PHE A 186 -16.98 2.31 -8.60
N VAL A 187 -16.75 1.54 -9.68
CA VAL A 187 -16.49 0.11 -9.66
C VAL A 187 -15.10 -0.12 -10.25
N ASN A 188 -14.22 -0.73 -9.47
CA ASN A 188 -12.91 -1.18 -9.93
C ASN A 188 -12.91 -2.71 -10.01
N ALA A 189 -12.30 -3.24 -11.07
CA ALA A 189 -12.23 -4.67 -11.29
C ALA A 189 -10.83 -5.12 -11.66
N ASN A 190 -10.52 -6.38 -11.30
CA ASN A 190 -9.32 -7.09 -11.75
C ASN A 190 -8.02 -6.36 -11.38
N ILE A 191 -7.96 -5.80 -10.16
CA ILE A 191 -6.72 -5.25 -9.57
C ILE A 191 -5.69 -6.35 -9.29
N HIS A 192 -6.17 -7.53 -8.90
CA HIS A 192 -5.39 -8.75 -8.97
C HIS A 192 -5.62 -9.40 -10.33
N GLY A 193 -4.56 -9.58 -11.11
CA GLY A 193 -4.70 -10.01 -12.50
C GLY A 193 -5.35 -11.39 -12.66
N ASN A 194 -5.14 -12.31 -11.72
CA ASN A 194 -5.70 -13.66 -11.73
C ASN A 194 -7.09 -13.77 -11.06
N GLU A 195 -7.82 -12.65 -10.97
CA GLU A 195 -9.21 -12.54 -10.49
C GLU A 195 -9.99 -11.83 -11.60
N TRP A 196 -10.51 -12.61 -12.56
CA TRP A 196 -10.87 -12.09 -13.89
C TRP A 196 -12.31 -11.59 -14.01
N GLU A 197 -13.21 -12.16 -13.22
CA GLU A 197 -14.65 -12.18 -13.46
C GLU A 197 -15.32 -10.82 -13.24
N GLY A 198 -14.73 -9.96 -12.42
CA GLY A 198 -15.20 -8.58 -12.22
C GLY A 198 -15.15 -7.73 -13.51
N THR A 199 -14.22 -8.03 -14.43
CA THR A 199 -14.14 -7.38 -15.75
C THR A 199 -15.39 -7.70 -16.57
N ASP A 200 -15.73 -8.98 -16.68
CA ASP A 200 -16.86 -9.45 -17.48
C ASP A 200 -18.20 -9.05 -16.85
N ALA A 201 -18.29 -9.03 -15.51
CA ALA A 201 -19.44 -8.49 -14.80
C ALA A 201 -19.62 -6.99 -15.09
N SER A 202 -18.53 -6.22 -15.04
CA SER A 202 -18.57 -4.78 -15.40
C SER A 202 -19.02 -4.58 -16.84
N LEU A 203 -18.48 -5.34 -17.81
CA LEU A 203 -18.87 -5.25 -19.22
C LEU A 203 -20.36 -5.59 -19.42
N ARG A 204 -20.86 -6.64 -18.75
CA ARG A 204 -22.29 -7.00 -18.77
C ARG A 204 -23.15 -5.86 -18.24
N THR A 205 -22.85 -5.34 -17.05
CA THR A 205 -23.63 -4.25 -16.45
C THR A 205 -23.60 -3.00 -17.32
N ILE A 206 -22.46 -2.65 -17.93
CA ILE A 206 -22.36 -1.54 -18.88
C ILE A 206 -23.28 -1.78 -20.08
N GLU A 207 -23.25 -2.96 -20.70
CA GLU A 207 -24.11 -3.30 -21.85
C GLU A 207 -25.60 -3.23 -21.50
N GLU A 208 -26.00 -3.78 -20.35
CA GLU A 208 -27.37 -3.77 -19.86
C GLU A 208 -27.87 -2.33 -19.66
N LEU A 209 -27.11 -1.48 -18.96
CA LEU A 209 -27.47 -0.07 -18.73
C LEU A 209 -27.47 0.76 -20.02
N ALA A 210 -26.55 0.45 -20.95
CA ALA A 210 -26.44 1.13 -22.24
C ALA A 210 -27.62 0.84 -23.17
N THR A 211 -28.21 -0.35 -23.07
CA THR A 211 -29.26 -0.85 -23.97
C THR A 211 -30.66 -0.89 -23.35
N ALA A 212 -30.76 -0.72 -22.03
CA ALA A 212 -32.02 -0.69 -21.29
C ALA A 212 -32.98 0.42 -21.75
N GLU A 213 -34.25 0.04 -21.92
CA GLU A 213 -35.37 0.92 -22.32
C GLU A 213 -36.39 1.17 -21.19
N ASP A 214 -36.17 0.58 -20.00
CA ASP A 214 -37.06 0.72 -18.85
C ASP A 214 -36.88 2.07 -18.11
N GLU A 215 -37.92 2.44 -17.35
CA GLU A 215 -38.00 3.70 -16.61
C GLU A 215 -37.04 3.71 -15.41
N GLU A 216 -36.80 2.56 -14.80
CA GLU A 216 -35.92 2.39 -13.63
C GLU A 216 -34.47 2.74 -13.97
N THR A 217 -33.94 2.17 -15.06
CA THR A 217 -32.60 2.50 -15.56
C THR A 217 -32.49 3.96 -15.99
N ALA A 218 -33.53 4.51 -16.62
CA ALA A 218 -33.55 5.92 -17.01
C ALA A 218 -33.52 6.86 -15.79
N GLU A 219 -34.25 6.53 -14.72
CA GLU A 219 -34.23 7.26 -13.45
C GLU A 219 -32.86 7.17 -12.76
N LEU A 220 -32.26 5.96 -12.71
CA LEU A 220 -30.91 5.75 -12.19
C LEU A 220 -29.88 6.63 -12.89
N LEU A 221 -29.82 6.57 -14.23
CA LEU A 221 -28.81 7.30 -15.02
C LEU A 221 -29.05 8.82 -15.09
N ALA A 222 -30.29 9.27 -14.86
CA ALA A 222 -30.60 10.68 -14.65
C ALA A 222 -30.06 11.19 -13.30
N GLY A 223 -30.02 10.31 -12.29
CA GLY A 223 -29.57 10.62 -10.93
C GLY A 223 -28.10 10.30 -10.62
N ALA A 224 -27.40 9.55 -11.48
CA ALA A 224 -26.07 9.03 -11.19
C ALA A 224 -25.09 9.13 -12.37
N ARG A 225 -23.79 9.09 -12.05
CA ARG A 225 -22.70 8.84 -13.00
C ARG A 225 -21.94 7.61 -12.52
N LEU A 226 -21.92 6.58 -13.35
CA LEU A 226 -21.34 5.28 -13.01
C LEU A 226 -20.00 5.16 -13.71
N TYR A 227 -18.94 4.89 -12.95
CA TYR A 227 -17.58 4.80 -13.42
C TYR A 227 -17.06 3.37 -13.25
N PHE A 228 -16.45 2.82 -14.29
CA PHE A 228 -15.90 1.47 -14.28
C PHE A 228 -14.45 1.49 -14.75
N VAL A 229 -13.52 1.10 -13.88
CA VAL A 229 -12.20 0.64 -14.32
C VAL A 229 -12.33 -0.86 -14.56
N VAL A 230 -12.45 -1.23 -15.85
CA VAL A 230 -12.83 -2.59 -16.24
C VAL A 230 -11.70 -3.60 -15.97
N THR A 231 -10.45 -3.15 -16.05
CA THR A 231 -9.26 -3.92 -15.65
C THR A 231 -8.19 -2.97 -15.12
N ALA A 232 -7.88 -3.09 -13.83
CA ALA A 232 -6.82 -2.31 -13.20
C ALA A 232 -5.43 -2.93 -13.40
N ASN A 233 -5.34 -4.25 -13.60
CA ASN A 233 -4.09 -4.97 -13.81
C ASN A 233 -4.11 -5.82 -15.10
N PRO A 234 -4.10 -5.18 -16.29
CA PRO A 234 -4.18 -5.91 -17.55
C PRO A 234 -2.94 -6.79 -17.81
N ASP A 235 -1.78 -6.44 -17.23
CA ASP A 235 -0.56 -7.26 -17.36
C ASP A 235 -0.65 -8.57 -16.58
N GLY A 236 -1.09 -8.49 -15.31
CA GLY A 236 -1.36 -9.66 -14.49
C GLY A 236 -2.50 -10.50 -15.07
N ARG A 237 -3.54 -9.85 -15.63
CA ARG A 237 -4.68 -10.50 -16.28
C ARG A 237 -4.26 -11.47 -17.37
N VAL A 238 -3.52 -10.96 -18.35
CA VAL A 238 -3.05 -11.75 -19.50
C VAL A 238 -2.13 -12.87 -19.01
N ALA A 239 -1.25 -12.59 -18.05
CA ALA A 239 -0.29 -13.57 -17.53
C ALA A 239 -0.86 -14.58 -16.52
N GLY A 240 -2.13 -14.40 -16.10
CA GLY A 240 -2.76 -15.14 -15.00
C GLY A 240 -2.01 -15.06 -13.68
N ARG A 241 -1.52 -13.87 -13.34
CA ARG A 241 -0.79 -13.57 -12.09
C ARG A 241 -1.54 -12.53 -11.27
N ARG A 242 -1.46 -12.66 -9.95
CA ARG A 242 -2.03 -11.69 -9.02
C ARG A 242 -1.39 -10.31 -9.17
N ALA A 243 -0.06 -10.27 -9.04
CA ALA A 243 0.74 -9.06 -9.13
C ALA A 243 0.77 -8.48 -10.56
N ASN A 244 1.11 -7.19 -10.69
CA ASN A 244 1.38 -6.57 -11.99
C ASN A 244 2.68 -7.11 -12.61
N ALA A 245 3.07 -6.62 -13.78
CA ALA A 245 4.29 -7.08 -14.45
C ALA A 245 5.59 -6.78 -13.69
N ALA A 246 5.58 -5.79 -12.78
CA ALA A 246 6.70 -5.47 -11.90
C ALA A 246 6.76 -6.38 -10.65
N GLY A 247 5.77 -7.25 -10.43
CA GLY A 247 5.70 -8.12 -9.26
C GLY A 247 5.08 -7.47 -8.02
N PHE A 248 4.43 -6.32 -8.16
CA PHE A 248 3.72 -5.63 -7.07
C PHE A 248 2.25 -6.06 -7.00
N ASP A 249 1.75 -6.21 -5.78
CA ASP A 249 0.32 -6.26 -5.52
C ASP A 249 -0.23 -4.84 -5.39
N LEU A 250 -1.03 -4.46 -6.40
CA LEU A 250 -1.56 -3.12 -6.55
C LEU A 250 -2.53 -2.77 -5.41
N ASN A 251 -3.21 -3.76 -4.82
CA ASN A 251 -4.09 -3.55 -3.68
C ASN A 251 -3.31 -3.37 -2.37
N ARG A 252 -2.02 -3.04 -2.42
CA ARG A 252 -1.18 -2.66 -1.27
C ARG A 252 -0.36 -1.40 -1.53
N ASP A 253 -0.60 -0.73 -2.66
CA ASP A 253 0.26 0.32 -3.19
C ASP A 253 -0.42 1.71 -3.15
N PHE A 254 -1.69 1.88 -2.73
CA PHE A 254 -2.41 3.16 -2.87
C PHE A 254 -1.76 4.35 -2.15
N VAL A 255 -1.15 4.12 -0.99
CA VAL A 255 -0.37 5.13 -0.27
C VAL A 255 1.14 4.97 -0.40
N THR A 256 1.62 4.18 -1.35
CA THR A 256 3.03 4.27 -1.81
C THR A 256 3.09 4.87 -3.21
N ALA A 257 2.08 4.56 -4.02
CA ALA A 257 1.87 4.92 -5.41
C ALA A 257 3.12 4.68 -6.27
N SER A 258 3.73 3.51 -6.10
CA SER A 258 4.94 3.13 -6.83
C SER A 258 4.65 2.63 -8.24
N GLN A 259 3.45 2.11 -8.49
CA GLN A 259 3.08 1.49 -9.76
C GLN A 259 2.20 2.41 -10.63
N PRO A 260 2.40 2.42 -11.96
CA PRO A 260 1.65 3.28 -12.86
C PRO A 260 0.15 2.98 -12.85
N GLU A 261 -0.23 1.70 -12.68
CA GLU A 261 -1.64 1.29 -12.57
C GLU A 261 -2.31 1.90 -11.32
N THR A 262 -1.65 1.83 -10.16
CA THR A 262 -2.14 2.42 -8.92
C THR A 262 -2.30 3.94 -9.05
N VAL A 263 -1.32 4.62 -9.64
CA VAL A 263 -1.37 6.08 -9.86
C VAL A 263 -2.58 6.47 -10.71
N ALA A 264 -2.87 5.69 -11.77
CA ALA A 264 -4.02 5.91 -12.63
C ALA A 264 -5.36 5.72 -11.89
N VAL A 265 -5.54 4.60 -11.20
CA VAL A 265 -6.79 4.31 -10.45
C VAL A 265 -7.01 5.31 -9.33
N ARG A 266 -5.94 5.72 -8.62
CA ARG A 266 -5.98 6.79 -7.62
C ARG A 266 -6.48 8.11 -8.23
N GLN A 267 -5.95 8.49 -9.40
CA GLN A 267 -6.37 9.71 -10.09
C GLN A 267 -7.85 9.66 -10.48
N VAL A 268 -8.32 8.52 -11.01
CA VAL A 268 -9.75 8.29 -11.31
C VAL A 268 -10.60 8.49 -10.05
N MET A 269 -10.20 7.93 -8.91
CA MET A 269 -10.94 8.07 -7.66
C MET A 269 -11.00 9.53 -7.18
N GLN A 270 -9.91 10.28 -7.32
CA GLN A 270 -9.88 11.71 -6.99
C GLN A 270 -10.76 12.54 -7.93
N ASP A 271 -10.66 12.31 -9.24
CA ASP A 271 -11.38 13.09 -10.25
C ASP A 271 -12.88 12.82 -10.19
N THR A 272 -13.28 11.57 -9.96
CA THR A 272 -14.70 11.18 -9.87
C THR A 272 -15.34 11.52 -8.53
N GLN A 273 -14.56 11.60 -7.44
CA GLN A 273 -15.04 11.85 -6.07
C GLN A 273 -16.24 10.95 -5.69
N PRO A 274 -16.08 9.61 -5.73
CA PRO A 274 -17.19 8.69 -5.57
C PRO A 274 -17.82 8.81 -4.18
N LEU A 275 -19.15 8.66 -4.11
CA LEU A 275 -19.84 8.45 -2.83
C LEU A 275 -19.79 6.99 -2.42
N VAL A 276 -19.82 6.09 -3.41
CA VAL A 276 -19.81 4.64 -3.24
C VAL A 276 -18.74 4.02 -4.13
N MET A 277 -17.96 3.10 -3.57
CA MET A 277 -16.86 2.41 -4.24
C MET A 277 -16.96 0.90 -4.08
N LEU A 278 -16.92 0.14 -5.17
CA LEU A 278 -16.78 -1.32 -5.12
C LEU A 278 -15.45 -1.76 -5.73
N ASP A 279 -14.75 -2.65 -5.05
CA ASP A 279 -13.58 -3.35 -5.61
C ASP A 279 -13.89 -4.84 -5.78
N GLN A 280 -13.79 -5.32 -7.02
CA GLN A 280 -14.28 -6.63 -7.46
C GLN A 280 -13.11 -7.64 -7.52
N HIS A 281 -13.12 -8.61 -6.60
CA HIS A 281 -12.03 -9.55 -6.26
C HIS A 281 -12.44 -11.03 -6.23
N GLY A 282 -11.46 -11.94 -6.13
CA GLY A 282 -11.68 -13.35 -5.77
C GLY A 282 -10.47 -14.01 -5.06
N TYR A 283 -10.59 -15.02 -4.21
CA TYR A 283 -11.76 -15.83 -4.00
C TYR A 283 -11.90 -16.28 -2.55
N VAL A 284 -13.07 -16.06 -1.96
CA VAL A 284 -13.47 -16.56 -0.64
C VAL A 284 -14.80 -17.29 -0.77
N ASN A 285 -14.81 -18.62 -0.61
CA ASN A 285 -16.05 -19.38 -0.74
C ASN A 285 -17.02 -19.03 0.39
N GLY A 286 -18.25 -18.66 0.00
CA GLY A 286 -19.18 -17.95 0.86
C GLY A 286 -19.14 -16.44 0.68
N THR A 287 -18.72 -15.95 -0.49
CA THR A 287 -18.61 -14.54 -0.91
C THR A 287 -18.39 -13.56 0.23
N LEU A 288 -17.14 -13.11 0.42
CA LEU A 288 -16.86 -12.09 1.42
C LEU A 288 -17.32 -10.72 0.91
N ILE A 289 -18.07 -10.00 1.75
CA ILE A 289 -18.60 -8.66 1.49
C ILE A 289 -18.25 -7.77 2.68
N GLU A 290 -17.38 -6.78 2.47
CA GLU A 290 -17.05 -5.80 3.51
C GLU A 290 -18.29 -5.01 3.99
N PRO A 291 -18.37 -4.63 5.27
CA PRO A 291 -17.25 -4.12 6.09
C PRO A 291 -16.39 -5.16 6.83
N GLY A 292 -15.17 -4.75 7.18
CA GLY A 292 -14.15 -5.57 7.85
C GLY A 292 -14.36 -5.75 9.37
N THR A 293 -13.55 -6.62 9.98
CA THR A 293 -13.38 -6.74 11.44
C THR A 293 -12.47 -5.64 11.97
N PRO A 294 -12.45 -5.35 13.28
CA PRO A 294 -11.40 -4.51 13.87
C PRO A 294 -9.98 -5.02 13.58
N PRO A 295 -8.98 -4.13 13.54
CA PRO A 295 -9.07 -2.68 13.79
C PRO A 295 -9.60 -1.88 12.58
N HIS A 296 -10.24 -0.72 12.84
CA HIS A 296 -10.79 0.15 11.80
C HIS A 296 -9.99 1.43 11.60
N GLY A 297 -9.93 1.94 10.36
CA GLY A 297 -9.16 3.15 10.06
C GLY A 297 -9.59 4.37 10.88
N GLN A 298 -8.69 4.84 11.74
CA GLN A 298 -8.99 5.88 12.74
C GLN A 298 -9.13 7.31 12.20
N ASN A 299 -8.82 7.53 10.92
CA ASN A 299 -8.62 8.87 10.35
C ASN A 299 -9.77 9.35 9.45
N TYR A 300 -10.75 8.50 9.14
CA TYR A 300 -11.96 8.89 8.40
C TYR A 300 -13.19 8.91 9.33
N GLU A 301 -14.29 9.48 8.84
CA GLU A 301 -15.52 9.63 9.60
C GLU A 301 -16.30 8.30 9.63
N TYR A 302 -15.91 7.39 10.53
CA TYR A 302 -16.44 6.03 10.59
C TYR A 302 -17.97 6.00 10.79
N ASP A 303 -18.55 6.96 11.53
CA ASP A 303 -20.01 7.07 11.73
C ASP A 303 -20.78 7.30 10.43
N LEU A 304 -20.19 8.04 9.49
CA LEU A 304 -20.77 8.33 8.19
C LEU A 304 -20.56 7.15 7.22
N TYR A 305 -19.47 6.40 7.40
CA TYR A 305 -19.10 5.25 6.58
C TYR A 305 -19.90 3.98 6.93
N ILE A 306 -19.77 3.49 8.17
CA ILE A 306 -20.22 2.14 8.55
C ILE A 306 -21.73 1.95 8.35
N LYS A 307 -22.52 3.01 8.55
CA LYS A 307 -23.97 2.96 8.40
C LYS A 307 -24.41 2.62 6.97
N HIS A 308 -23.67 3.08 5.96
CA HIS A 308 -23.99 2.82 4.56
C HIS A 308 -23.32 1.55 4.07
N THR A 309 -22.04 1.35 4.40
CA THR A 309 -21.31 0.14 4.00
C THR A 309 -22.00 -1.13 4.51
N TYR A 310 -22.40 -1.16 5.79
CA TYR A 310 -23.09 -2.31 6.35
C TYR A 310 -24.47 -2.54 5.73
N ALA A 311 -25.25 -1.48 5.50
CA ALA A 311 -26.57 -1.60 4.89
C ALA A 311 -26.49 -2.07 3.43
N ASN A 312 -25.52 -1.54 2.67
CA ASN A 312 -25.27 -1.99 1.30
C ASN A 312 -24.79 -3.45 1.25
N ALA A 313 -23.97 -3.88 2.21
CA ALA A 313 -23.52 -5.27 2.32
C ALA A 313 -24.69 -6.25 2.49
N LEU A 314 -25.70 -5.89 3.30
CA LEU A 314 -26.91 -6.70 3.45
C LEU A 314 -27.72 -6.79 2.16
N ASN A 315 -27.81 -5.70 1.38
CA ASN A 315 -28.46 -5.71 0.07
C ASN A 315 -27.73 -6.63 -0.92
N MET A 316 -26.39 -6.57 -0.93
CA MET A 316 -25.57 -7.46 -1.77
C MET A 316 -25.72 -8.93 -1.36
N GLU A 317 -25.73 -9.23 -0.06
CA GLU A 317 -26.01 -10.58 0.47
C GLU A 317 -27.38 -11.10 -0.01
N GLU A 318 -28.43 -10.28 0.05
CA GLU A 318 -29.77 -10.64 -0.42
C GLU A 318 -29.78 -10.91 -1.94
N ALA A 319 -29.15 -10.04 -2.72
CA ALA A 319 -29.06 -10.18 -4.17
C ALA A 319 -28.33 -11.47 -4.59
N ILE A 320 -27.21 -11.80 -3.91
CA ILE A 320 -26.50 -13.05 -4.14
C ILE A 320 -27.38 -14.25 -3.79
N GLY A 321 -28.09 -14.19 -2.65
CA GLY A 321 -29.03 -15.24 -2.26
C GLY A 321 -30.15 -15.46 -3.29
N ALA A 322 -30.58 -14.41 -3.97
CA ALA A 322 -31.62 -14.47 -5.00
C ALA A 322 -31.17 -15.19 -6.30
N LEU A 323 -29.86 -15.30 -6.55
CA LEU A 323 -29.31 -16.09 -7.67
C LEU A 323 -29.60 -17.59 -7.50
N GLY A 324 -29.77 -18.06 -6.27
CA GLY A 324 -30.19 -19.43 -5.97
C GLY A 324 -29.07 -20.47 -6.00
N TYR A 325 -27.80 -20.06 -6.05
CA TYR A 325 -26.65 -20.96 -5.93
C TYR A 325 -26.57 -21.59 -4.54
N THR A 326 -26.23 -22.89 -4.47
CA THR A 326 -26.19 -23.63 -3.19
C THR A 326 -24.92 -24.47 -3.02
N PRO A 327 -24.55 -24.86 -1.78
CA PRO A 327 -23.42 -25.75 -1.54
C PRO A 327 -23.60 -27.12 -2.20
N GLU A 328 -24.83 -27.65 -2.20
CA GLU A 328 -25.11 -28.99 -2.73
C GLU A 328 -25.09 -29.07 -4.25
N ASP A 329 -25.69 -28.08 -4.93
CA ASP A 329 -25.81 -28.10 -6.39
C ASP A 329 -24.61 -27.40 -7.06
N ASP A 330 -24.06 -26.37 -6.43
CA ASP A 330 -23.07 -25.49 -7.05
C ASP A 330 -21.71 -25.43 -6.33
N GLY A 331 -21.65 -25.82 -5.07
CA GLY A 331 -20.47 -25.66 -4.21
C GLY A 331 -20.26 -24.23 -3.71
N VAL A 332 -21.28 -23.37 -3.81
CA VAL A 332 -21.27 -21.99 -3.34
C VAL A 332 -21.83 -21.94 -1.92
N GLU A 333 -21.00 -21.55 -0.96
CA GLU A 333 -21.43 -21.31 0.42
C GLU A 333 -22.20 -19.98 0.53
N ALA A 334 -22.94 -19.79 1.63
CA ALA A 334 -23.68 -18.55 1.87
C ALA A 334 -22.73 -17.34 2.02
N PRO A 335 -23.10 -16.14 1.52
CA PRO A 335 -22.35 -14.89 1.70
C PRO A 335 -21.97 -14.63 3.16
N GLN A 336 -20.86 -13.92 3.37
CA GLN A 336 -20.32 -13.59 4.68
C GLN A 336 -19.97 -12.12 4.75
N ILE A 337 -20.32 -11.47 5.85
CA ILE A 337 -19.97 -10.08 6.15
C ILE A 337 -19.00 -10.10 7.33
N PRO A 338 -17.68 -9.86 7.15
CA PRO A 338 -16.69 -10.04 8.22
C PRO A 338 -17.04 -9.32 9.51
N PHE A 339 -17.47 -8.06 9.43
CA PHE A 339 -17.94 -7.27 10.58
C PHE A 339 -19.03 -7.99 11.43
N ARG A 340 -19.92 -8.76 10.78
CA ARG A 340 -21.02 -9.48 11.43
C ARG A 340 -20.62 -10.90 11.85
N ASP A 341 -19.84 -11.57 11.02
CA ASP A 341 -19.72 -13.02 11.03
C ASP A 341 -18.38 -13.52 11.59
N TRP A 342 -17.36 -12.67 11.68
CA TRP A 342 -15.98 -13.04 12.06
C TRP A 342 -15.55 -12.34 13.36
N GLU A 343 -14.60 -12.94 14.08
CA GLU A 343 -14.06 -12.35 15.33
C GLU A 343 -12.90 -11.37 15.04
N ASP A 344 -11.94 -11.75 14.19
CA ASP A 344 -10.80 -10.94 13.77
C ASP A 344 -10.21 -11.43 12.43
N GLY A 345 -9.23 -10.68 11.89
CA GLY A 345 -8.36 -11.14 10.80
C GLY A 345 -8.70 -10.66 9.38
N TRP A 346 -9.71 -9.81 9.20
CA TRP A 346 -10.00 -9.11 7.94
C TRP A 346 -10.28 -7.63 8.20
N ASP A 347 -9.22 -6.84 8.38
CA ASP A 347 -9.31 -5.46 8.83
C ASP A 347 -9.33 -4.40 7.71
N ASP A 348 -9.90 -3.24 8.02
CA ASP A 348 -9.94 -2.03 7.19
C ASP A 348 -9.04 -0.91 7.74
N TRP A 349 -7.99 -1.27 8.47
CA TRP A 349 -7.11 -0.32 9.15
C TRP A 349 -6.20 0.50 8.20
N PRO A 350 -5.39 -0.12 7.32
CA PRO A 350 -4.43 0.63 6.53
C PRO A 350 -5.08 1.29 5.29
N PRO A 351 -4.66 2.50 4.89
CA PRO A 351 -5.19 3.20 3.73
C PRO A 351 -4.64 2.66 2.38
N ILE A 352 -4.10 1.44 2.35
CA ILE A 352 -3.38 0.88 1.19
C ILE A 352 -4.28 0.08 0.23
N PHE A 353 -5.44 -0.37 0.70
CA PHE A 353 -6.41 -1.12 -0.09
C PHE A 353 -7.28 -0.15 -0.90
N THR A 354 -7.67 -0.50 -2.13
CA THR A 354 -8.53 0.36 -2.97
C THR A 354 -9.78 0.85 -2.22
N PRO A 355 -10.60 -0.03 -1.61
CA PRO A 355 -11.81 0.44 -0.93
C PRO A 355 -11.52 1.18 0.37
N MET A 356 -10.34 1.02 0.98
CA MET A 356 -9.94 1.75 2.20
C MET A 356 -9.28 3.09 1.93
N TYR A 357 -8.79 3.30 0.71
CA TYR A 357 -8.36 4.60 0.24
C TYR A 357 -9.56 5.54 -0.04
N ALA A 358 -10.71 4.99 -0.46
CA ALA A 358 -11.88 5.77 -0.89
C ALA A 358 -12.52 6.67 0.20
N PRO A 359 -12.68 6.23 1.47
CA PRO A 359 -13.24 7.08 2.53
C PRO A 359 -12.44 8.37 2.77
N TYR A 360 -11.12 8.34 2.57
CA TYR A 360 -10.25 9.52 2.66
C TYR A 360 -10.50 10.55 1.55
N HIS A 361 -11.26 10.17 0.52
CA HIS A 361 -11.74 11.05 -0.56
C HIS A 361 -13.25 11.29 -0.52
N GLY A 362 -13.90 10.98 0.61
CA GLY A 362 -15.30 11.30 0.86
C GLY A 362 -16.28 10.23 0.38
N ALA A 363 -15.82 9.02 0.03
CA ALA A 363 -16.72 7.89 -0.10
C ALA A 363 -17.33 7.57 1.27
N VAL A 364 -18.64 7.40 1.32
CA VAL A 364 -19.37 7.05 2.54
C VAL A 364 -19.87 5.61 2.52
N ALA A 365 -19.65 4.89 1.41
CA ALA A 365 -19.69 3.45 1.38
C ALA A 365 -18.56 2.91 0.49
N SER A 366 -17.88 1.86 0.93
CA SER A 366 -16.93 1.13 0.09
C SER A 366 -16.84 -0.32 0.49
N ALA A 367 -16.61 -1.21 -0.46
CA ALA A 367 -16.51 -2.64 -0.16
C ALA A 367 -15.57 -3.39 -1.14
N THR A 368 -14.69 -4.21 -0.58
CA THR A 368 -14.11 -5.38 -1.25
C THR A 368 -15.18 -6.47 -1.38
N ILE A 369 -15.31 -7.07 -2.56
CA ILE A 369 -16.15 -8.24 -2.82
C ILE A 369 -15.27 -9.40 -3.30
N GLU A 370 -15.23 -10.51 -2.56
CA GLU A 370 -14.45 -11.71 -2.93
C GLU A 370 -15.36 -12.84 -3.41
N PHE A 371 -15.38 -13.14 -4.71
CA PHE A 371 -16.27 -14.18 -5.27
C PHE A 371 -15.89 -15.61 -4.83
N PRO A 372 -16.81 -16.59 -4.84
CA PRO A 372 -16.58 -17.85 -4.14
C PRO A 372 -15.71 -18.88 -4.88
N MET A 373 -15.76 -18.94 -6.21
CA MET A 373 -15.28 -20.10 -6.94
C MET A 373 -13.87 -19.90 -7.50
N ARG A 374 -12.86 -20.49 -6.86
CA ARG A 374 -11.48 -20.42 -7.38
C ARG A 374 -11.35 -21.00 -8.79
N VAL A 375 -10.78 -20.21 -9.69
CA VAL A 375 -10.37 -20.59 -11.06
C VAL A 375 -8.90 -20.29 -11.38
N ASN A 376 -8.14 -19.78 -10.39
CA ASN A 376 -6.76 -19.31 -10.57
C ASN A 376 -5.69 -20.32 -10.09
N ASN A 377 -4.43 -19.98 -10.33
CA ASN A 377 -3.26 -20.69 -9.81
C ASN A 377 -3.33 -22.22 -10.07
N ALA A 378 -3.18 -23.02 -9.03
CA ALA A 378 -3.26 -24.47 -9.09
C ALA A 378 -4.58 -25.02 -9.67
N ASP A 379 -5.70 -24.32 -9.48
CA ASP A 379 -7.00 -24.74 -9.99
C ASP A 379 -7.09 -24.50 -11.49
N TYR A 380 -6.52 -23.41 -11.98
CA TYR A 380 -6.39 -23.12 -13.42
C TYR A 380 -5.73 -24.27 -14.17
N ASP A 381 -4.65 -24.84 -13.62
CA ASP A 381 -3.91 -25.92 -14.27
C ASP A 381 -4.56 -27.30 -14.12
N ARG A 382 -5.24 -27.55 -13.00
CA ARG A 382 -5.75 -28.88 -12.63
C ARG A 382 -7.17 -29.17 -13.09
N LEU A 383 -8.02 -28.15 -13.14
CA LEU A 383 -9.41 -28.31 -13.55
C LEU A 383 -9.53 -28.33 -15.08
N ASP A 384 -10.56 -29.03 -15.57
CA ASP A 384 -10.91 -28.97 -16.98
C ASP A 384 -11.61 -27.65 -17.33
N GLU A 385 -11.64 -27.35 -18.62
CA GLU A 385 -12.18 -26.10 -19.16
C GLU A 385 -13.69 -25.93 -18.90
N GLU A 386 -14.44 -27.04 -18.81
CA GLU A 386 -15.88 -27.00 -18.56
C GLU A 386 -16.16 -26.54 -17.11
N GLU A 387 -15.43 -27.10 -16.14
CA GLU A 387 -15.55 -26.69 -14.74
C GLU A 387 -15.03 -25.27 -14.50
N LEU A 388 -13.91 -24.88 -15.14
CA LEU A 388 -13.39 -23.51 -15.04
C LEU A 388 -14.41 -22.49 -15.56
N ARG A 389 -15.04 -22.75 -16.71
CA ARG A 389 -16.08 -21.89 -17.29
C ARG A 389 -17.33 -21.84 -16.43
N ARG A 390 -17.75 -22.98 -15.87
CA ARG A 390 -18.88 -23.04 -14.94
C ARG A 390 -18.63 -22.15 -13.73
N ARG A 391 -17.47 -22.26 -13.09
CA ARG A 391 -17.08 -21.44 -11.94
C ARG A 391 -16.99 -19.96 -12.28
N SER A 392 -16.38 -19.64 -13.42
CA SER A 392 -16.25 -18.26 -13.89
C SER A 392 -17.63 -17.63 -14.12
N ALA A 393 -18.57 -18.36 -14.73
CA ALA A 393 -19.94 -17.88 -14.91
C ALA A 393 -20.66 -17.60 -13.58
N ILE A 394 -20.52 -18.48 -12.58
CA ILE A 394 -21.07 -18.28 -11.23
C ILE A 394 -20.49 -17.01 -10.59
N ASN A 395 -19.17 -16.83 -10.65
CA ASN A 395 -18.51 -15.65 -10.09
C ASN A 395 -18.93 -14.37 -10.82
N THR A 396 -19.06 -14.39 -12.15
CA THR A 396 -19.55 -13.26 -12.93
C THR A 396 -20.97 -12.88 -12.50
N ASP A 397 -21.89 -13.85 -12.36
CA ASP A 397 -23.25 -13.65 -11.85
C ASP A 397 -23.27 -12.98 -10.47
N ILE A 398 -22.48 -13.51 -9.53
CA ILE A 398 -22.34 -12.93 -8.19
C ILE A 398 -21.80 -11.50 -8.26
N SER A 399 -20.75 -11.25 -9.03
CA SER A 399 -20.14 -9.93 -9.18
C SER A 399 -21.14 -8.89 -9.70
N ALA A 400 -21.88 -9.16 -10.79
CA ALA A 400 -22.87 -8.18 -11.26
C ALA A 400 -24.04 -8.02 -10.29
N ALA A 401 -24.49 -9.08 -9.61
CA ALA A 401 -25.52 -8.95 -8.58
C ALA A 401 -25.08 -7.98 -7.46
N THR A 402 -23.80 -7.97 -7.08
CA THR A 402 -23.28 -6.98 -6.12
C THR A 402 -23.23 -5.56 -6.66
N ILE A 403 -22.89 -5.39 -7.95
CA ILE A 403 -22.90 -4.10 -8.63
C ILE A 403 -24.34 -3.56 -8.68
N GLU A 404 -25.28 -4.35 -9.20
CA GLU A 404 -26.70 -4.00 -9.33
C GLU A 404 -27.32 -3.64 -7.98
N ALA A 405 -27.14 -4.48 -6.95
CA ALA A 405 -27.66 -4.21 -5.60
C ALA A 405 -27.12 -2.89 -5.02
N THR A 406 -25.88 -2.53 -5.36
CA THR A 406 -25.29 -1.25 -4.96
C THR A 406 -25.88 -0.07 -5.73
N LEU A 407 -26.19 -0.24 -7.01
CA LEU A 407 -26.87 0.79 -7.81
C LEU A 407 -28.28 1.08 -7.27
N ASP A 408 -29.02 0.03 -6.91
CA ASP A 408 -30.33 0.14 -6.26
C ASP A 408 -30.20 0.88 -4.91
N TYR A 409 -29.22 0.49 -4.09
CA TYR A 409 -28.94 1.16 -2.81
C TYR A 409 -28.67 2.66 -3.00
N VAL A 410 -27.86 3.01 -3.99
CA VAL A 410 -27.53 4.40 -4.32
C VAL A 410 -28.76 5.19 -4.76
N GLN A 411 -29.63 4.59 -5.58
CA GLN A 411 -30.88 5.22 -6.01
C GLN A 411 -31.80 5.50 -4.83
N ASP A 412 -31.95 4.54 -3.92
CA ASP A 412 -32.82 4.64 -2.74
C ASP A 412 -32.31 5.61 -1.67
N HIS A 413 -30.99 5.75 -1.54
CA HIS A 413 -30.35 6.51 -0.44
C HIS A 413 -29.64 7.79 -0.89
N ARG A 414 -29.89 8.26 -2.12
CA ARG A 414 -29.17 9.39 -2.74
C ARG A 414 -29.08 10.65 -1.87
N GLU A 415 -30.17 11.05 -1.22
CA GLU A 415 -30.17 12.27 -0.39
C GLU A 415 -29.24 12.13 0.82
N GLU A 416 -29.25 10.97 1.47
CA GLU A 416 -28.41 10.68 2.63
C GLU A 416 -26.93 10.61 2.22
N LEU A 417 -26.62 9.81 1.20
CA LEU A 417 -25.25 9.65 0.68
C LEU A 417 -24.61 11.01 0.36
N VAL A 418 -25.30 11.89 -0.38
CA VAL A 418 -24.78 13.22 -0.71
C VAL A 418 -24.62 14.10 0.53
N GLY A 419 -25.58 14.03 1.45
CA GLY A 419 -25.52 14.76 2.73
C GLY A 419 -24.32 14.35 3.58
N ASP A 420 -24.04 13.04 3.65
CA ASP A 420 -22.96 12.49 4.45
C ASP A 420 -21.58 12.75 3.83
N GLN A 421 -21.43 12.68 2.51
CA GLN A 421 -20.18 13.11 1.85
C GLN A 421 -19.89 14.60 2.12
N ILE A 422 -20.91 15.46 2.06
CA ILE A 422 -20.77 16.87 2.43
C ILE A 422 -20.32 17.01 3.89
N GLU A 423 -20.90 16.21 4.78
CA GLU A 423 -20.59 16.23 6.21
C GLU A 423 -19.14 15.81 6.48
N VAL A 424 -18.61 14.78 5.80
CA VAL A 424 -17.19 14.38 5.87
C VAL A 424 -16.28 15.60 5.63
N PHE A 425 -16.46 16.26 4.49
CA PHE A 425 -15.63 17.42 4.13
C PHE A 425 -15.88 18.62 5.04
N ARG A 426 -17.13 18.81 5.51
CA ARG A 426 -17.50 19.93 6.38
C ARG A 426 -16.83 19.81 7.74
N ARG A 427 -16.87 18.63 8.37
CA ARG A 427 -16.20 18.37 9.65
C ARG A 427 -14.71 18.61 9.48
N GLY A 428 -14.12 18.03 8.42
CA GLY A 428 -12.73 18.25 8.00
C GLY A 428 -12.32 19.71 7.97
N ALA A 429 -12.97 20.49 7.11
CA ALA A 429 -12.69 21.91 6.93
C ALA A 429 -12.96 22.78 8.18
N ALA A 430 -13.83 22.31 9.09
CA ALA A 430 -14.13 23.01 10.33
C ALA A 430 -13.17 22.66 11.48
N GLY A 431 -12.34 21.62 11.34
CA GLY A 431 -11.51 21.11 12.43
C GLY A 431 -12.32 20.48 13.56
N GLU A 432 -13.50 19.93 13.25
CA GLU A 432 -14.37 19.32 14.27
C GLU A 432 -13.85 17.96 14.74
N GLU A 433 -14.05 17.62 16.02
CA GLU A 433 -13.77 16.29 16.56
C GLU A 433 -14.58 15.21 15.81
N GLN A 434 -14.02 14.01 15.69
CA GLN A 434 -14.75 12.87 15.12
C GLN A 434 -15.95 12.51 16.01
N VAL A 435 -17.02 12.04 15.38
CA VAL A 435 -18.20 11.56 16.07
C VAL A 435 -18.04 10.07 16.34
N VAL A 436 -18.02 9.69 17.63
CA VAL A 436 -18.08 8.29 18.03
C VAL A 436 -19.52 7.77 17.80
N PRO A 437 -19.71 6.71 16.99
CA PRO A 437 -21.02 6.10 16.84
C PRO A 437 -21.51 5.56 18.20
N PRO A 438 -22.75 5.83 18.64
CA PRO A 438 -23.35 5.12 19.76
C PRO A 438 -23.26 3.59 19.63
N GLU A 439 -23.08 2.92 20.77
CA GLU A 439 -23.23 1.46 20.89
C GLU A 439 -24.57 1.03 20.27
N GLU A 440 -24.58 -0.11 19.59
CA GLU A 440 -25.76 -0.66 18.90
C GLU A 440 -26.29 0.18 17.70
N TRP A 441 -25.52 1.16 17.17
CA TRP A 441 -25.92 1.91 15.97
C TRP A 441 -26.18 0.98 14.79
N VAL A 442 -25.20 0.14 14.46
CA VAL A 442 -25.36 -0.99 13.54
C VAL A 442 -25.32 -2.30 14.34
N PRO A 443 -26.08 -3.33 13.94
CA PRO A 443 -26.03 -4.63 14.61
C PRO A 443 -24.60 -5.18 14.67
N GLY A 444 -24.12 -5.47 15.88
CA GLY A 444 -22.76 -5.94 16.12
C GLY A 444 -21.79 -4.87 16.61
N PHE A 445 -22.10 -3.58 16.41
CA PHE A 445 -21.20 -2.48 16.78
C PHE A 445 -21.04 -2.33 18.30
N GLY A 446 -19.79 -2.34 18.74
CA GLY A 446 -19.39 -2.24 20.15
C GLY A 446 -18.18 -1.32 20.37
N PRO A 447 -17.73 -1.17 21.62
CA PRO A 447 -16.54 -0.38 21.98
C PRO A 447 -15.25 -0.80 21.26
N GLU A 448 -15.14 -2.06 20.85
CA GLU A 448 -14.05 -2.63 20.04
C GLU A 448 -13.95 -2.03 18.63
N ASP A 449 -15.04 -1.44 18.13
CA ASP A 449 -15.13 -0.84 16.80
C ASP A 449 -14.89 0.69 16.82
N VAL A 450 -14.58 1.26 17.99
CA VAL A 450 -14.36 2.70 18.13
C VAL A 450 -12.89 3.06 17.95
N TRP A 451 -12.56 3.51 16.74
CA TRP A 451 -11.22 3.96 16.35
C TRP A 451 -11.27 5.43 15.95
N THR A 452 -10.73 6.30 16.80
CA THR A 452 -10.68 7.75 16.58
C THR A 452 -9.28 8.28 16.85
N THR A 453 -8.97 9.45 16.32
CA THR A 453 -7.69 10.12 16.52
C THR A 453 -7.89 11.60 16.87
N ASP A 454 -6.89 12.18 17.54
CA ASP A 454 -6.82 13.60 17.81
C ASP A 454 -5.98 14.27 16.72
N PHE A 455 -6.64 15.04 15.84
CA PHE A 455 -5.94 15.79 14.79
C PHE A 455 -5.13 16.94 15.40
N PRO A 456 -3.85 17.14 15.03
CA PRO A 456 -3.13 18.36 15.39
C PRO A 456 -3.74 19.57 14.67
N ARG A 457 -3.40 20.78 15.10
CA ARG A 457 -3.84 21.99 14.40
C ARG A 457 -3.22 22.07 13.01
N ALA A 458 -1.94 21.72 12.88
CA ALA A 458 -1.24 21.65 11.60
C ALA A 458 -0.03 20.71 11.69
N TYR A 459 0.49 20.31 10.55
CA TYR A 459 1.86 19.82 10.43
C TYR A 459 2.74 20.88 9.77
N VAL A 460 3.98 21.03 10.26
CA VAL A 460 5.00 21.88 9.67
C VAL A 460 6.14 21.02 9.16
N ILE A 461 6.49 21.17 7.89
CA ILE A 461 7.66 20.56 7.27
C ILE A 461 8.71 21.69 7.13
N PRO A 462 9.71 21.76 8.02
CA PRO A 462 10.71 22.82 7.98
C PRO A 462 11.47 22.81 6.65
N ALA A 463 11.98 24.00 6.29
CA ALA A 463 12.87 24.18 5.14
C ALA A 463 14.29 24.59 5.57
N GLY A 464 15.21 24.63 4.59
CA GLY A 464 16.56 25.13 4.80
C GLY A 464 17.41 24.23 5.71
N GLN A 465 18.19 24.82 6.62
CA GLN A 465 19.11 24.06 7.50
C GLN A 465 18.39 23.31 8.63
N GLU A 466 17.13 23.64 8.90
CA GLU A 466 16.30 22.96 9.91
C GLU A 466 15.72 21.63 9.38
N GLN A 467 15.87 21.36 8.08
CA GLN A 467 15.39 20.15 7.42
C GLN A 467 16.57 19.24 7.10
N ARG A 468 16.49 17.97 7.52
CA ARG A 468 17.51 16.96 7.27
C ARG A 468 17.71 16.70 5.78
N SER A 469 16.62 16.64 5.01
CA SER A 469 16.65 16.39 3.57
C SER A 469 15.60 17.21 2.84
N ALA A 470 16.07 18.17 2.04
CA ALA A 470 15.19 19.01 1.22
C ALA A 470 14.51 18.19 0.09
N THR A 471 15.20 17.18 -0.45
CA THR A 471 14.63 16.27 -1.45
C THR A 471 13.51 15.43 -0.85
N ALA A 472 13.74 14.85 0.33
CA ALA A 472 12.71 14.08 1.04
C ALA A 472 11.49 14.94 1.39
N ALA A 473 11.71 16.18 1.85
CA ALA A 473 10.64 17.13 2.13
C ALA A 473 9.84 17.47 0.87
N ALA A 474 10.50 17.74 -0.26
CA ALA A 474 9.82 18.01 -1.53
C ALA A 474 9.01 16.80 -2.01
N ARG A 475 9.62 15.60 -2.02
CA ARG A 475 8.94 14.34 -2.36
C ARG A 475 7.71 14.10 -1.49
N LEU A 476 7.81 14.32 -0.17
CA LEU A 476 6.68 14.17 0.74
C LEU A 476 5.57 15.19 0.43
N VAL A 477 5.91 16.45 0.18
CA VAL A 477 4.93 17.49 -0.17
C VAL A 477 4.25 17.19 -1.51
N ASP A 478 5.02 16.77 -2.53
CA ASP A 478 4.45 16.35 -3.81
C ASP A 478 3.52 15.15 -3.65
N PHE A 479 3.89 14.20 -2.79
CA PHE A 479 3.04 13.07 -2.48
C PHE A 479 1.75 13.47 -1.77
N LEU A 480 1.81 14.40 -0.81
CA LEU A 480 0.62 14.96 -0.17
C LEU A 480 -0.30 15.63 -1.21
N VAL A 481 0.25 16.50 -2.06
CA VAL A 481 -0.51 17.17 -3.12
C VAL A 481 -1.10 16.17 -4.11
N ALA A 482 -0.36 15.11 -4.47
CA ALA A 482 -0.86 14.04 -5.34
C ALA A 482 -1.93 13.16 -4.68
N ASN A 483 -2.14 13.27 -3.36
CA ASN A 483 -3.25 12.69 -2.61
C ASN A 483 -4.35 13.75 -2.32
N ASP A 484 -4.34 14.87 -3.04
CA ASP A 484 -5.25 16.02 -2.89
C ASP A 484 -5.27 16.62 -1.48
N VAL A 485 -4.15 16.50 -0.75
CA VAL A 485 -3.92 17.21 0.50
C VAL A 485 -3.46 18.63 0.18
N ARG A 486 -4.09 19.61 0.81
CA ARG A 486 -3.71 21.02 0.67
C ARG A 486 -2.48 21.30 1.51
N VAL A 487 -1.44 21.79 0.83
CA VAL A 487 -0.18 22.22 1.43
C VAL A 487 0.08 23.67 1.03
N GLU A 488 0.49 24.49 1.99
CA GLU A 488 0.89 25.87 1.76
C GLU A 488 2.38 26.06 2.07
N ARG A 489 3.03 26.99 1.36
CA ARG A 489 4.44 27.34 1.57
C ARG A 489 4.55 28.73 2.18
N ALA A 490 5.20 28.85 3.33
CA ALA A 490 5.34 30.12 4.03
C ALA A 490 6.25 31.11 3.28
N ASP A 491 5.78 32.33 3.04
CA ASP A 491 6.54 33.39 2.34
C ASP A 491 7.65 34.01 3.21
N ARG A 492 7.53 33.84 4.53
CA ARG A 492 8.39 34.44 5.54
C ARG A 492 8.57 33.47 6.71
N ALA A 493 9.62 33.70 7.49
CA ALA A 493 9.79 32.98 8.74
C ALA A 493 8.61 33.27 9.70
N PHE A 494 8.21 32.27 10.46
CA PHE A 494 7.09 32.35 11.41
C PHE A 494 7.41 31.55 12.69
N THR A 495 6.65 31.78 13.75
CA THR A 495 6.88 31.15 15.05
C THR A 495 5.59 30.47 15.50
N VAL A 496 5.69 29.22 15.94
CA VAL A 496 4.60 28.44 16.56
C VAL A 496 5.13 27.93 17.90
N GLY A 497 4.41 28.25 18.98
CA GLY A 497 4.92 28.02 20.34
C GLY A 497 6.28 28.70 20.56
N GLU A 498 7.30 27.92 20.90
CA GLU A 498 8.68 28.39 21.10
C GLU A 498 9.58 28.21 19.87
N ARG A 499 9.10 27.54 18.82
CA ARG A 499 9.90 27.21 17.64
C ARG A 499 9.69 28.22 16.51
N THR A 500 10.79 28.61 15.86
CA THR A 500 10.76 29.47 14.68
C THR A 500 11.11 28.66 13.44
N TYR A 501 10.24 28.71 12.44
CA TYR A 501 10.42 28.04 11.16
C TYR A 501 10.86 29.06 10.10
N PRO A 502 11.84 28.72 9.24
CA PRO A 502 12.31 29.61 8.19
C PRO A 502 11.27 29.81 7.08
N ALA A 503 11.44 30.89 6.33
CA ALA A 503 10.70 31.10 5.08
C ALA A 503 10.92 29.92 4.13
N GLY A 504 9.86 29.54 3.42
CA GLY A 504 9.85 28.39 2.54
C GLY A 504 9.48 27.06 3.21
N SER A 505 9.28 27.02 4.54
CA SER A 505 8.72 25.84 5.23
C SER A 505 7.29 25.60 4.77
N TYR A 506 6.87 24.34 4.73
CA TYR A 506 5.51 23.96 4.33
C TYR A 506 4.61 23.80 5.55
N VAL A 507 3.35 24.16 5.39
CA VAL A 507 2.29 24.05 6.40
C VAL A 507 1.15 23.22 5.81
N VAL A 508 0.79 22.16 6.52
CA VAL A 508 -0.39 21.33 6.23
C VAL A 508 -1.42 21.68 7.29
N ASP A 509 -2.33 22.59 6.97
CA ASP A 509 -3.40 23.01 7.87
C ASP A 509 -4.44 21.88 7.99
N MET A 510 -4.68 21.35 9.20
CA MET A 510 -5.62 20.23 9.39
C MET A 510 -7.10 20.65 9.33
N HIS A 511 -7.41 21.94 9.29
CA HIS A 511 -8.75 22.48 9.01
C HIS A 511 -8.99 22.50 7.50
N GLN A 512 -8.93 21.32 6.89
CA GLN A 512 -9.15 21.11 5.47
C GLN A 512 -10.07 19.91 5.21
N PRO A 513 -10.81 19.90 4.07
CA PRO A 513 -11.75 18.82 3.75
C PRO A 513 -11.17 17.42 3.86
N LYS A 514 -9.93 17.23 3.38
CA LYS A 514 -9.23 15.94 3.35
C LYS A 514 -8.25 15.75 4.52
N ARG A 515 -8.59 16.26 5.71
CA ARG A 515 -7.76 16.13 6.92
C ARG A 515 -7.40 14.68 7.25
N GLY A 516 -8.31 13.73 6.98
CA GLY A 516 -8.08 12.32 7.25
C GLY A 516 -6.92 11.78 6.42
N MET A 517 -6.89 12.14 5.12
CA MET A 517 -5.78 11.79 4.22
C MET A 517 -4.47 12.46 4.66
N ALA A 518 -4.51 13.72 5.09
CA ALA A 518 -3.33 14.40 5.58
C ALA A 518 -2.77 13.72 6.85
N ASN A 519 -3.63 13.42 7.81
CA ASN A 519 -3.24 12.85 9.10
C ASN A 519 -2.73 11.43 8.94
N VAL A 520 -3.46 10.56 8.21
CA VAL A 520 -3.08 9.15 8.04
C VAL A 520 -1.70 9.01 7.40
N LEU A 521 -1.27 9.97 6.57
CA LEU A 521 0.05 9.97 5.96
C LEU A 521 1.14 10.52 6.91
N LEU A 522 0.83 11.55 7.69
CA LEU A 522 1.83 12.32 8.46
C LEU A 522 1.94 11.94 9.94
N GLU A 523 0.90 11.35 10.52
CA GLU A 523 0.90 10.95 11.93
C GLU A 523 1.95 9.87 12.20
N ASP A 524 2.41 9.80 13.46
CA ASP A 524 3.30 8.74 13.90
C ASP A 524 2.61 7.36 13.84
N GLY A 525 1.28 7.35 14.05
CA GLY A 525 0.41 6.18 14.14
C GLY A 525 0.13 5.77 15.60
N ARG A 526 -0.35 4.54 15.81
CA ARG A 526 -0.70 3.99 17.13
C ARG A 526 -0.13 2.59 17.32
N ASP A 527 0.38 2.28 18.51
CA ASP A 527 0.63 0.91 18.94
C ASP A 527 -0.70 0.25 19.31
N ILE A 528 -1.13 -0.72 18.51
CA ILE A 528 -2.38 -1.47 18.67
C ILE A 528 -2.14 -2.90 19.16
N SER A 529 -0.93 -3.20 19.66
CA SER A 529 -0.53 -4.55 20.08
C SER A 529 -1.42 -5.15 21.17
N ASP A 530 -1.96 -4.32 22.06
CA ASP A 530 -2.83 -4.75 23.16
C ASP A 530 -4.32 -4.74 22.78
N ASP A 531 -4.68 -4.08 21.69
CA ASP A 531 -6.08 -3.89 21.27
C ASP A 531 -6.58 -5.06 20.41
N ILE A 532 -5.70 -5.69 19.62
CA ILE A 532 -6.08 -6.69 18.61
C ILE A 532 -5.21 -7.96 18.62
N GLY A 533 -5.80 -9.09 18.27
CA GLY A 533 -5.15 -10.41 18.27
C GLY A 533 -4.12 -10.60 17.15
N ALA A 534 -4.53 -10.22 15.95
CA ALA A 534 -3.81 -10.39 14.69
C ALA A 534 -4.15 -9.24 13.72
N MET A 535 -3.25 -9.00 12.78
CA MET A 535 -3.45 -8.08 11.66
C MET A 535 -3.54 -8.86 10.35
N TYR A 536 -4.36 -8.39 9.42
CA TYR A 536 -4.42 -8.90 8.06
C TYR A 536 -3.19 -8.48 7.24
N ASP A 537 -2.75 -7.21 7.33
CA ASP A 537 -1.54 -6.70 6.67
C ASP A 537 -0.74 -5.73 7.58
N ILE A 538 -0.19 -4.65 7.04
CA ILE A 538 0.55 -3.66 7.82
C ILE A 538 -0.38 -2.85 8.74
N SER A 539 0.13 -2.50 9.93
CA SER A 539 -0.56 -1.72 10.95
C SER A 539 0.11 -0.37 11.25
N GLY A 540 1.27 -0.10 10.66
CA GLY A 540 1.94 1.21 10.73
C GLY A 540 2.73 1.51 9.45
N TRP A 541 2.75 2.77 9.02
CA TRP A 541 3.46 3.17 7.78
C TRP A 541 4.03 4.60 7.84
N SER A 542 3.48 5.55 8.62
CA SER A 542 3.91 6.95 8.77
C SER A 542 4.92 7.49 7.75
N HIS A 543 4.45 8.22 6.74
CA HIS A 543 5.34 8.91 5.78
C HIS A 543 6.16 9.98 6.48
N GLY A 544 5.57 10.68 7.46
CA GLY A 544 6.25 11.69 8.26
C GLY A 544 7.50 11.16 8.97
N LEU A 545 7.51 9.87 9.36
CA LEU A 545 8.67 9.24 10.01
C LEU A 545 9.58 8.48 9.05
N LEU A 546 9.04 7.86 7.99
CA LEU A 546 9.75 6.89 7.15
C LEU A 546 10.19 7.42 5.79
N TRP A 547 9.74 8.59 5.36
CA TRP A 547 10.11 9.14 4.04
C TRP A 547 11.30 10.11 4.09
N GLY A 548 11.97 10.25 5.23
CA GLY A 548 13.25 10.96 5.33
C GLY A 548 13.15 12.48 5.50
N ALA A 549 11.93 13.04 5.57
CA ALA A 549 11.73 14.45 5.91
C ALA A 549 11.58 14.64 7.43
N ASP A 550 11.99 15.79 7.95
CA ASP A 550 11.50 16.28 9.24
C ASP A 550 10.07 16.78 9.08
N VAL A 551 9.17 16.32 9.94
CA VAL A 551 7.77 16.72 10.02
C VAL A 551 7.41 16.94 11.49
N GLU A 552 6.75 18.05 11.79
CA GLU A 552 6.38 18.42 13.17
C GLU A 552 4.88 18.69 13.27
N ALA A 553 4.18 17.92 14.10
CA ALA A 553 2.82 18.23 14.49
C ALA A 553 2.81 19.42 15.47
N VAL A 554 1.95 20.41 15.23
CA VAL A 554 1.76 21.57 16.10
C VAL A 554 0.31 21.65 16.58
N GLN A 555 0.14 21.98 17.86
CA GLN A 555 -1.19 22.06 18.50
C GLN A 555 -1.70 23.51 18.55
N GLU A 556 -0.78 24.48 18.46
CA GLU A 556 -1.09 25.90 18.46
C GLU A 556 -1.46 26.42 17.07
N GLU A 557 -2.22 27.52 17.05
CA GLU A 557 -2.56 28.24 15.82
C GLU A 557 -1.33 28.67 15.04
N VAL A 558 -1.36 28.45 13.72
CA VAL A 558 -0.31 28.85 12.79
C VAL A 558 -0.78 30.10 12.03
N ASP A 559 -0.24 31.27 12.37
CA ASP A 559 -0.52 32.54 11.67
C ASP A 559 0.65 32.92 10.76
N VAL A 560 0.54 32.54 9.48
CA VAL A 560 1.56 32.81 8.47
C VAL A 560 0.93 33.17 7.12
N SER A 561 1.59 34.08 6.39
CA SER A 561 1.29 34.29 4.97
C SER A 561 1.95 33.16 4.19
N ALA A 562 1.14 32.38 3.48
CA ALA A 562 1.60 31.25 2.72
C ALA A 562 0.84 31.17 1.39
N GLU A 563 1.46 30.52 0.41
CA GLU A 563 0.88 30.29 -0.92
C GLU A 563 0.64 28.78 -1.13
N PRO A 564 -0.48 28.38 -1.77
CA PRO A 564 -0.74 26.97 -2.09
C PRO A 564 0.36 26.34 -2.95
N VAL A 565 0.69 25.09 -2.68
CA VAL A 565 1.68 24.30 -3.41
C VAL A 565 0.99 23.35 -4.39
N ALA A 566 1.31 23.49 -5.68
CA ALA A 566 0.90 22.51 -6.71
C ALA A 566 2.03 21.51 -7.03
N THR A 567 3.28 21.92 -6.80
CA THR A 567 4.47 21.07 -6.89
C THR A 567 5.53 21.67 -5.99
N ALA A 568 6.20 20.85 -5.21
CA ALA A 568 7.36 21.23 -4.43
C ALA A 568 8.60 21.22 -5.33
N SER A 569 9.30 22.34 -5.42
CA SER A 569 10.62 22.35 -6.05
C SER A 569 11.65 21.83 -5.05
N PRO A 570 12.30 20.69 -5.27
CA PRO A 570 13.48 20.35 -4.49
C PRO A 570 14.57 21.36 -4.84
N THR A 571 15.11 22.07 -3.85
CA THR A 571 16.25 22.96 -4.07
C THR A 571 17.51 22.19 -3.70
N GLY A 572 18.05 21.45 -4.68
CA GLY A 572 19.43 21.00 -4.59
C GLY A 572 20.36 22.19 -4.35
N SER A 573 21.49 21.93 -3.71
CA SER A 573 22.44 23.00 -3.42
C SER A 573 23.87 22.51 -3.51
N VAL A 574 24.74 23.38 -4.00
CA VAL A 574 26.17 23.13 -4.09
C VAL A 574 26.88 24.22 -3.29
N ALA A 575 27.54 23.82 -2.22
CA ALA A 575 28.41 24.71 -1.46
C ALA A 575 29.66 25.10 -2.26
N GLU A 576 30.37 26.14 -1.84
CA GLU A 576 31.73 26.37 -2.34
C GLU A 576 32.59 25.13 -2.06
N ALA A 577 33.31 24.66 -3.07
CA ALA A 577 34.18 23.48 -2.95
C ALA A 577 35.26 23.74 -1.88
N GLY A 578 35.41 22.79 -0.96
CA GLY A 578 36.52 22.79 -0.01
C GLY A 578 37.80 22.26 -0.66
N ASP A 579 38.86 22.15 0.14
CA ASP A 579 40.16 21.65 -0.33
C ASP A 579 40.08 20.20 -0.85
N GLY A 580 39.14 19.40 -0.33
CA GLY A 580 38.84 18.04 -0.80
C GLY A 580 37.77 17.93 -1.88
N GLY A 581 37.13 19.04 -2.28
CA GLY A 581 35.96 19.05 -3.16
C GLY A 581 34.65 19.17 -2.38
N TRP A 582 33.70 18.30 -2.66
CA TRP A 582 32.37 18.28 -2.03
C TRP A 582 32.09 16.97 -1.31
N GLU A 583 31.30 17.02 -0.24
CA GLU A 583 30.73 15.84 0.38
C GLU A 583 29.29 15.63 -0.13
N LEU A 584 28.98 14.42 -0.58
CA LEU A 584 27.63 13.93 -0.82
C LEU A 584 27.33 12.85 0.23
N ARG A 585 26.36 13.11 1.11
CA ARG A 585 25.86 12.10 2.05
C ARG A 585 24.86 11.20 1.32
N LEU A 586 24.86 9.90 1.66
CA LEU A 586 23.97 8.90 1.06
C LEU A 586 22.86 8.53 2.05
N ASP A 587 22.07 9.52 2.46
CA ASP A 587 21.01 9.33 3.45
C ASP A 587 19.66 8.97 2.76
N ASP A 588 19.50 9.32 1.48
CA ASP A 588 18.29 9.12 0.66
C ASP A 588 18.63 8.47 -0.70
N GLY A 589 17.66 7.77 -1.30
CA GLY A 589 17.81 7.14 -2.61
C GLY A 589 18.18 8.14 -3.73
N ALA A 590 17.73 9.40 -3.65
CA ALA A 590 18.09 10.41 -4.65
C ALA A 590 19.60 10.74 -4.65
N GLU A 591 20.26 10.72 -3.49
CA GLU A 591 21.71 10.90 -3.39
C GLU A 591 22.47 9.71 -3.96
N VAL A 592 21.93 8.50 -3.78
CA VAL A 592 22.47 7.27 -4.36
C VAL A 592 22.36 7.30 -5.88
N ALA A 593 21.21 7.70 -6.42
CA ALA A 593 21.01 7.86 -7.85
C ALA A 593 21.96 8.91 -8.45
N ALA A 594 22.15 10.05 -7.77
CA ALA A 594 23.11 11.07 -8.19
C ALA A 594 24.57 10.56 -8.18
N LEU A 595 24.94 9.76 -7.17
CA LEU A 595 26.26 9.12 -7.13
C LEU A 595 26.42 8.11 -8.27
N ASN A 596 25.42 7.27 -8.54
CA ASN A 596 25.46 6.30 -9.63
C ASN A 596 25.57 6.98 -11.01
N GLU A 597 24.84 8.08 -11.26
CA GLU A 597 25.02 8.86 -12.50
C GLU A 597 26.45 9.43 -12.60
N LEU A 598 27.00 9.91 -11.48
CA LEU A 598 28.37 10.43 -11.43
C LEU A 598 29.42 9.33 -11.74
N LEU A 599 29.29 8.15 -11.16
CA LEU A 599 30.18 7.01 -11.39
C LEU A 599 30.07 6.51 -12.83
N ALA A 600 28.85 6.43 -13.38
CA ALA A 600 28.62 6.06 -14.78
C ALA A 600 29.27 7.05 -15.77
N SER A 601 29.49 8.31 -15.37
CA SER A 601 30.25 9.30 -16.16
C SER A 601 31.78 9.09 -16.13
N GLY A 602 32.27 8.13 -15.34
CA GLY A 602 33.70 7.86 -15.15
C GLY A 602 34.37 8.77 -14.13
N THR A 603 33.60 9.39 -13.23
CA THR A 603 34.15 10.22 -12.15
C THR A 603 34.35 9.38 -10.89
N ASP A 604 35.61 9.18 -10.51
CA ASP A 604 35.93 8.52 -9.24
C ASP A 604 35.53 9.40 -8.05
N VAL A 605 35.03 8.76 -6.99
CA VAL A 605 34.77 9.38 -5.69
C VAL A 605 35.54 8.65 -4.60
N VAL A 606 35.61 9.24 -3.41
CA VAL A 606 36.26 8.62 -2.27
C VAL A 606 35.26 8.36 -1.15
N TRP A 607 35.20 7.13 -0.65
CA TRP A 607 34.36 6.82 0.50
C TRP A 607 34.85 7.56 1.75
N ASN A 608 33.96 8.25 2.46
CA ASN A 608 34.35 9.06 3.63
C ASN A 608 34.30 8.29 4.97
N GLY A 609 33.86 7.03 4.97
CA GLY A 609 33.76 6.20 6.18
C GLY A 609 32.62 6.55 7.13
N SER A 610 31.69 7.42 6.74
CA SER A 610 30.60 7.95 7.59
C SER A 610 29.26 8.10 6.85
N GLY A 611 28.98 7.17 5.92
CA GLY A 611 27.75 7.14 5.13
C GLY A 611 27.70 8.15 3.99
N GLY A 612 28.85 8.53 3.41
CA GLY A 612 28.93 9.46 2.30
C GLY A 612 30.21 9.32 1.48
N VAL A 613 30.32 10.16 0.46
CA VAL A 613 31.47 10.20 -0.45
C VAL A 613 32.00 11.61 -0.62
N VAL A 614 33.29 11.72 -0.90
CA VAL A 614 33.95 12.94 -1.35
C VAL A 614 33.99 12.95 -2.87
N VAL A 615 33.33 13.95 -3.45
CA VAL A 615 33.19 14.20 -4.87
C VAL A 615 34.20 15.27 -5.31
N PRO A 616 34.99 15.03 -6.37
CA PRO A 616 36.03 15.96 -6.80
C PRO A 616 35.44 17.28 -7.29
N ALA A 617 36.14 18.39 -7.05
CA ALA A 617 35.72 19.75 -7.43
C ALA A 617 35.49 19.98 -8.95
N GLY A 618 35.93 19.04 -9.80
CA GLY A 618 35.71 19.07 -11.26
C GLY A 618 34.44 18.37 -11.73
N ALA A 619 33.70 17.70 -10.84
CA ALA A 619 32.45 17.01 -11.15
C ALA A 619 31.29 17.97 -11.45
N ASP A 620 30.27 17.49 -12.17
CA ASP A 620 29.02 18.24 -12.42
C ASP A 620 28.06 18.21 -11.22
N ALA A 621 28.53 18.67 -10.07
CA ALA A 621 27.72 18.75 -8.85
C ALA A 621 26.48 19.63 -9.04
N ALA A 622 26.57 20.68 -9.86
CA ALA A 622 25.46 21.60 -10.12
C ALA A 622 24.34 20.94 -10.93
N GLY A 623 24.67 20.22 -12.01
CA GLY A 623 23.68 19.49 -12.80
C GLY A 623 23.01 18.36 -12.03
N LEU A 624 23.77 17.65 -11.18
CA LEU A 624 23.23 16.60 -10.31
C LEU A 624 22.34 17.17 -9.19
N ALA A 625 22.76 18.27 -8.56
CA ALA A 625 21.93 18.95 -7.56
C ALA A 625 20.60 19.45 -8.15
N ASP A 626 20.61 20.01 -9.37
CA ASP A 626 19.41 20.46 -10.06
C ASP A 626 18.48 19.28 -10.41
N ARG A 627 19.04 18.20 -10.96
CA ARG A 627 18.25 17.04 -11.42
C ARG A 627 17.66 16.21 -10.29
N TYR A 628 18.43 15.96 -9.23
CA TYR A 628 18.05 15.04 -8.14
C TYR A 628 17.64 15.78 -6.86
N GLY A 629 17.76 17.12 -6.83
CA GLY A 629 17.46 17.90 -5.63
C GLY A 629 18.51 17.78 -4.52
N VAL A 630 19.64 17.11 -4.78
CA VAL A 630 20.59 16.70 -3.73
C VAL A 630 21.52 17.83 -3.28
N ARG A 631 22.13 17.64 -2.10
CA ARG A 631 23.00 18.64 -1.47
C ARG A 631 24.46 18.21 -1.44
N PHE A 632 25.31 19.00 -2.09
CA PHE A 632 26.76 18.92 -2.02
C PHE A 632 27.29 19.90 -0.96
N ARG A 633 27.89 19.36 0.10
CA ARG A 633 28.52 20.14 1.20
C ARG A 633 29.99 20.37 0.89
N SER A 634 30.63 21.33 1.55
CA SER A 634 32.08 21.52 1.41
C SER A 634 32.81 20.39 2.15
N ALA A 635 33.73 19.69 1.48
CA ALA A 635 34.57 18.69 2.10
C ALA A 635 35.88 19.33 2.60
N GLU A 636 36.20 19.17 3.88
CA GLU A 636 37.49 19.61 4.42
C GLU A 636 38.66 18.81 3.83
N GLY A 637 39.81 19.46 3.64
CA GLY A 637 41.04 18.82 3.19
C GLY A 637 41.68 17.96 4.30
N GLY A 638 41.07 16.81 4.61
CA GLY A 638 41.66 15.73 5.40
C GLY A 638 42.13 14.58 4.51
N GLU A 639 42.89 13.62 5.06
CA GLU A 639 43.18 12.39 4.28
C GLU A 639 41.83 11.71 3.95
N PRO A 640 41.49 11.56 2.66
CA PRO A 640 40.32 10.82 2.26
C PRO A 640 40.36 9.41 2.88
N GLY A 641 39.22 8.77 3.11
CA GLY A 641 39.25 7.32 3.31
C GLY A 641 40.01 6.67 2.14
N GLU A 642 40.84 5.66 2.38
CA GLU A 642 41.72 5.15 1.32
C GLU A 642 40.96 4.50 0.15
N ALA A 643 39.67 4.19 0.31
CA ALA A 643 38.84 3.49 -0.67
C ALA A 643 38.30 4.43 -1.76
N VAL A 644 38.88 4.32 -2.95
CA VAL A 644 38.40 4.96 -4.18
C VAL A 644 37.28 4.11 -4.79
N VAL A 645 36.15 4.73 -5.11
CA VAL A 645 35.03 4.10 -5.81
C VAL A 645 35.04 4.58 -7.26
N SER A 646 35.27 3.66 -8.20
CA SER A 646 35.50 3.97 -9.63
C SER A 646 34.41 3.45 -10.57
N GLY A 647 33.28 2.97 -10.03
CA GLY A 647 32.13 2.51 -10.81
C GLY A 647 30.94 2.17 -9.91
N THR A 648 29.76 2.08 -10.51
CA THR A 648 28.55 1.60 -9.84
C THR A 648 28.71 0.12 -9.49
N PRO A 649 28.46 -0.29 -8.23
CA PRO A 649 28.51 -1.69 -7.84
C PRO A 649 27.53 -2.55 -8.64
N THR A 650 28.02 -3.69 -9.12
CA THR A 650 27.19 -4.75 -9.68
C THR A 650 26.70 -5.66 -8.57
N VAL A 651 25.37 -5.77 -8.43
CA VAL A 651 24.71 -6.51 -7.35
C VAL A 651 24.03 -7.76 -7.91
N ALA A 652 24.51 -8.93 -7.52
CA ALA A 652 23.73 -10.16 -7.67
C ALA A 652 22.63 -10.16 -6.61
N VAL A 653 21.36 -10.13 -7.02
CA VAL A 653 20.23 -9.91 -6.12
C VAL A 653 19.31 -11.13 -6.02
N ALA A 654 19.29 -11.75 -4.85
CA ALA A 654 18.28 -12.72 -4.45
C ALA A 654 17.26 -12.00 -3.55
N GLY A 655 16.35 -11.24 -4.14
CA GLY A 655 15.39 -10.38 -3.43
C GLY A 655 13.97 -10.51 -3.96
N ALA A 656 12.99 -10.04 -3.18
CA ALA A 656 11.62 -9.91 -3.65
C ALA A 656 11.51 -8.81 -4.73
N ALA A 657 10.38 -8.77 -5.46
CA ALA A 657 10.23 -7.89 -6.63
C ALA A 657 10.33 -6.40 -6.27
N ASP A 658 9.80 -6.00 -5.11
CA ASP A 658 9.90 -4.65 -4.55
C ASP A 658 11.34 -4.26 -4.21
N GLU A 659 12.14 -5.18 -3.71
CA GLU A 659 13.57 -4.95 -3.40
C GLU A 659 14.39 -4.78 -4.67
N VAL A 660 14.16 -5.63 -5.68
CA VAL A 660 14.81 -5.53 -7.00
C VAL A 660 14.44 -4.20 -7.66
N PHE A 661 13.15 -3.85 -7.64
CA PHE A 661 12.66 -2.57 -8.17
C PHE A 661 13.31 -1.38 -7.46
N THR A 662 13.36 -1.38 -6.13
CA THR A 662 13.92 -0.27 -5.35
C THR A 662 15.44 -0.10 -5.57
N LEU A 663 16.16 -1.22 -5.72
CA LEU A 663 17.59 -1.19 -6.06
C LEU A 663 17.83 -0.67 -7.51
N ASP A 664 16.93 -1.00 -8.45
CA ASP A 664 16.95 -0.48 -9.83
C ASP A 664 16.68 1.03 -9.86
N GLU A 665 15.69 1.50 -9.08
CA GLU A 665 15.41 2.93 -8.90
C GLU A 665 16.61 3.71 -8.37
N MET A 666 17.42 3.11 -7.49
CA MET A 666 18.67 3.71 -7.01
C MET A 666 19.80 3.71 -8.06
N GLY A 667 19.63 2.99 -9.17
CA GLY A 667 20.57 2.96 -10.29
C GLY A 667 21.74 1.99 -10.14
N PHE A 668 21.58 0.91 -9.38
CA PHE A 668 22.57 -0.17 -9.30
C PHE A 668 22.50 -1.07 -10.55
N ASP A 669 23.63 -1.71 -10.92
CA ASP A 669 23.62 -2.75 -11.97
C ASP A 669 23.19 -4.08 -11.34
N LEU A 670 22.00 -4.57 -11.68
CA LEU A 670 21.39 -5.72 -11.00
C LEU A 670 21.46 -7.00 -11.84
N ARG A 671 21.83 -8.09 -11.18
CA ARG A 671 21.76 -9.45 -11.73
C ARG A 671 20.88 -10.31 -10.82
N PRO A 672 19.58 -10.45 -11.11
CA PRO A 672 18.70 -11.30 -10.30
C PRO A 672 19.18 -12.75 -10.25
N VAL A 673 19.24 -13.31 -9.05
CA VAL A 673 19.69 -14.68 -8.77
C VAL A 673 18.76 -15.40 -7.81
N SER A 674 18.78 -16.73 -7.85
CA SER A 674 18.09 -17.63 -6.93
C SER A 674 18.86 -18.93 -6.83
N THR A 675 18.50 -19.83 -5.90
CA THR A 675 19.09 -21.18 -5.87
C THR A 675 19.03 -21.86 -7.23
N SER A 676 17.90 -21.73 -7.94
CA SER A 676 17.70 -22.35 -9.25
C SER A 676 18.58 -21.73 -10.34
N VAL A 677 18.75 -20.41 -10.33
CA VAL A 677 19.61 -19.69 -11.30
C VAL A 677 21.08 -20.06 -11.08
N LEU A 678 21.53 -20.11 -9.82
CA LEU A 678 22.92 -20.48 -9.52
C LEU A 678 23.21 -21.93 -9.91
N ASN A 679 22.32 -22.88 -9.60
CA ASN A 679 22.45 -24.29 -10.01
C ASN A 679 22.38 -24.50 -11.53
N ALA A 680 21.79 -23.56 -12.28
CA ALA A 680 21.78 -23.59 -13.74
C ALA A 680 23.11 -23.11 -14.37
N GLY A 681 24.02 -22.55 -13.55
CA GLY A 681 25.26 -21.91 -13.96
C GLY A 681 25.11 -20.40 -14.05
N PHE A 682 25.83 -19.68 -13.19
CA PHE A 682 25.82 -18.22 -13.11
C PHE A 682 27.23 -17.65 -13.24
N ASP A 683 27.37 -16.56 -14.00
CA ASP A 683 28.65 -15.88 -14.19
C ASP A 683 28.86 -14.80 -13.13
N TRP A 684 29.70 -15.12 -12.15
CA TRP A 684 30.10 -14.21 -11.07
C TRP A 684 31.09 -13.13 -11.52
N SER A 685 31.58 -13.17 -12.78
CA SER A 685 32.56 -12.18 -13.23
C SER A 685 31.99 -10.76 -13.21
N GLY A 686 32.71 -9.87 -12.54
CA GLY A 686 32.32 -8.47 -12.35
C GLY A 686 31.13 -8.26 -11.42
N VAL A 687 30.75 -9.24 -10.60
CA VAL A 687 29.83 -9.02 -9.47
C VAL A 687 30.64 -8.52 -8.28
N ASP A 688 30.18 -7.46 -7.62
CA ASP A 688 30.84 -6.88 -6.46
C ASP A 688 30.16 -7.31 -5.15
N VAL A 689 28.81 -7.35 -5.15
CA VAL A 689 28.01 -7.64 -3.96
C VAL A 689 26.93 -8.67 -4.25
N LEU A 690 26.73 -9.59 -3.31
CA LEU A 690 25.56 -10.47 -3.27
C LEU A 690 24.54 -9.92 -2.25
N TYR A 691 23.36 -9.55 -2.73
CA TYR A 691 22.22 -9.18 -1.90
C TYR A 691 21.32 -10.41 -1.65
N VAL A 692 21.09 -10.80 -0.39
CA VAL A 692 20.31 -11.99 -0.02
C VAL A 692 19.16 -11.67 0.92
N ALA A 693 17.95 -11.73 0.38
CA ALA A 693 16.72 -11.46 1.10
C ALA A 693 15.57 -12.43 0.78
N SER A 694 15.61 -13.11 -0.37
CA SER A 694 14.59 -14.06 -0.82
C SER A 694 15.17 -15.18 -1.70
N GLY A 695 14.52 -16.34 -1.79
CA GLY A 695 14.74 -17.35 -2.86
C GLY A 695 16.12 -18.02 -2.99
N LEU A 696 17.11 -17.68 -2.15
CA LEU A 696 18.42 -18.31 -2.11
C LEU A 696 18.63 -19.15 -0.84
N VAL A 697 19.00 -20.42 -1.03
CA VAL A 697 19.30 -21.38 0.02
C VAL A 697 20.65 -22.02 -0.28
N TYR A 698 21.69 -21.60 0.44
CA TYR A 698 23.07 -22.06 0.24
C TYR A 698 23.19 -23.60 0.38
N ALA A 699 22.48 -24.18 1.34
CA ALA A 699 22.46 -25.63 1.57
C ALA A 699 21.91 -26.45 0.38
N ASP A 700 21.07 -25.84 -0.47
CA ASP A 700 20.43 -26.49 -1.62
C ASP A 700 21.20 -26.27 -2.94
N LEU A 701 22.32 -25.52 -2.90
CA LEU A 701 23.22 -25.40 -4.03
C LEU A 701 23.90 -26.74 -4.33
N ASP A 702 24.03 -27.05 -5.61
CA ASP A 702 24.86 -28.16 -6.05
C ASP A 702 26.36 -27.86 -5.81
N ALA A 703 27.19 -28.87 -6.03
CA ALA A 703 28.62 -28.77 -5.72
C ALA A 703 29.37 -27.73 -6.58
N GLU A 704 28.91 -27.48 -7.81
CA GLU A 704 29.55 -26.52 -8.72
C GLU A 704 29.13 -25.11 -8.36
N ALA A 705 27.83 -24.85 -8.28
CA ALA A 705 27.28 -23.55 -7.89
C ALA A 705 27.76 -23.11 -6.49
N ARG A 706 27.89 -24.04 -5.54
CA ARG A 706 28.46 -23.76 -4.22
C ARG A 706 29.93 -23.37 -4.30
N ALA A 707 30.74 -24.09 -5.09
CA ALA A 707 32.15 -23.78 -5.23
C ALA A 707 32.37 -22.42 -5.89
N ASP A 708 31.55 -22.08 -6.89
CA ASP A 708 31.59 -20.78 -7.56
C ASP A 708 31.19 -19.64 -6.61
N LEU A 709 30.13 -19.83 -5.84
CA LEU A 709 29.72 -18.86 -4.82
C LEU A 709 30.76 -18.71 -3.71
N ASP A 710 31.35 -19.80 -3.21
CA ASP A 710 32.43 -19.74 -2.22
C ASP A 710 33.66 -19.01 -2.75
N ALA A 711 33.96 -19.14 -4.05
CA ALA A 711 35.03 -18.40 -4.69
C ALA A 711 34.72 -16.90 -4.79
N PHE A 712 33.48 -16.53 -5.13
CA PHE A 712 33.03 -15.14 -5.07
C PHE A 712 33.16 -14.57 -3.65
N LEU A 713 32.71 -15.30 -2.62
CA LEU A 713 32.75 -14.86 -1.23
C LEU A 713 34.17 -14.64 -0.68
N ALA A 714 35.23 -15.10 -1.36
CA ALA A 714 36.60 -14.80 -0.95
C ALA A 714 36.93 -13.31 -1.08
N ASP A 715 36.39 -12.66 -2.13
CA ASP A 715 36.73 -11.28 -2.46
C ASP A 715 35.50 -10.34 -2.59
N GLY A 716 34.29 -10.89 -2.67
CA GLY A 716 33.04 -10.14 -2.81
C GLY A 716 32.36 -9.78 -1.49
N GLY A 717 31.45 -8.82 -1.55
CA GLY A 717 30.65 -8.37 -0.42
C GLY A 717 29.29 -9.07 -0.29
N VAL A 718 28.70 -9.05 0.91
CA VAL A 718 27.34 -9.56 1.15
C VAL A 718 26.50 -8.53 1.90
N VAL A 719 25.30 -8.26 1.38
CA VAL A 719 24.24 -7.57 2.12
C VAL A 719 23.08 -8.55 2.28
N ALA A 720 22.70 -8.85 3.51
CA ALA A 720 21.68 -9.85 3.80
C ALA A 720 20.58 -9.28 4.69
N ARG A 721 19.34 -9.69 4.44
CA ARG A 721 18.18 -9.21 5.19
C ARG A 721 17.28 -10.36 5.66
N GLY A 722 16.68 -10.17 6.83
CA GLY A 722 15.57 -10.99 7.31
C GLY A 722 15.98 -12.43 7.59
N VAL A 723 15.01 -13.33 7.54
CA VAL A 723 15.23 -14.76 7.82
C VAL A 723 16.12 -15.41 6.76
N ALA A 724 15.91 -15.09 5.48
CA ALA A 724 16.70 -15.65 4.38
C ALA A 724 18.17 -15.25 4.47
N GLY A 725 18.44 -13.96 4.70
CA GLY A 725 19.81 -13.44 4.85
C GLY A 725 20.52 -14.01 6.07
N ALA A 726 19.86 -14.11 7.23
CA ALA A 726 20.46 -14.71 8.42
C ALA A 726 20.75 -16.21 8.23
N ARG A 727 19.83 -16.96 7.60
CA ARG A 727 20.06 -18.36 7.23
C ARG A 727 21.26 -18.48 6.28
N PHE A 728 21.37 -17.60 5.28
CA PHE A 728 22.50 -17.58 4.37
C PHE A 728 23.82 -17.33 5.11
N ASN A 729 23.86 -16.32 5.99
CA ASN A 729 25.03 -16.01 6.81
C ASN A 729 25.52 -17.21 7.63
N GLU A 730 24.60 -17.93 8.30
CA GLU A 730 24.92 -19.14 9.06
C GLU A 730 25.43 -20.27 8.15
N GLN A 731 24.73 -20.56 7.06
CA GLN A 731 25.06 -21.68 6.17
C GLN A 731 26.37 -21.48 5.42
N ALA A 732 26.70 -20.23 5.03
CA ALA A 732 27.93 -19.88 4.35
C ALA A 732 29.12 -19.68 5.32
N GLY A 733 28.86 -19.63 6.64
CA GLY A 733 29.88 -19.43 7.67
C GLY A 733 30.54 -18.05 7.57
N LEU A 734 29.70 -17.01 7.60
CA LEU A 734 30.11 -15.60 7.49
C LEU A 734 30.30 -14.96 8.87
N LEU A 735 29.38 -14.12 9.35
CA LEU A 735 29.50 -13.45 10.65
C LEU A 735 28.96 -14.32 11.80
N ASP A 736 29.63 -14.27 12.94
CA ASP A 736 29.13 -14.80 14.21
C ASP A 736 28.06 -13.85 14.79
N ALA A 737 26.82 -14.02 14.35
CA ALA A 737 25.67 -13.28 14.85
C ALA A 737 24.41 -14.16 14.83
N THR A 738 23.76 -14.31 15.98
CA THR A 738 22.55 -15.15 16.09
C THR A 738 21.31 -14.29 15.89
N ARG A 739 20.54 -14.54 14.82
CA ARG A 739 19.24 -13.87 14.63
C ARG A 739 18.17 -14.43 15.57
N ARG A 740 17.45 -13.54 16.23
CA ARG A 740 16.17 -13.77 16.90
C ARG A 740 15.05 -13.15 16.08
N SER A 741 13.86 -13.72 16.19
CA SER A 741 12.68 -13.28 15.43
C SER A 741 11.57 -12.89 16.39
N ALA A 742 10.82 -11.86 16.01
CA ALA A 742 9.45 -11.67 16.47
C ALA A 742 8.49 -12.66 15.78
N ARG A 743 7.22 -12.62 16.22
CA ARG A 743 6.10 -13.25 15.50
C ARG A 743 6.03 -12.72 14.07
N SER A 744 5.63 -13.56 13.12
CA SER A 744 5.73 -13.26 11.68
C SER A 744 4.77 -12.19 11.17
N ASP A 745 3.70 -11.90 11.91
CA ASP A 745 2.74 -10.83 11.63
C ASP A 745 3.06 -9.52 12.35
N ALA A 746 4.07 -9.50 13.24
CA ALA A 746 4.49 -8.29 13.92
C ALA A 746 5.06 -7.29 12.91
N ASN A 747 4.58 -6.06 12.91
CA ASN A 747 4.98 -5.05 11.95
C ASN A 747 4.71 -3.62 12.43
N GLY A 748 5.37 -2.64 11.82
CA GLY A 748 5.13 -1.23 12.10
C GLY A 748 6.37 -0.34 12.04
N VAL A 749 6.23 0.85 12.61
CA VAL A 749 7.28 1.85 12.73
C VAL A 749 7.96 1.71 14.09
N VAL A 750 9.28 1.57 14.10
CA VAL A 750 10.07 1.41 15.33
C VAL A 750 11.03 2.56 15.53
N ARG A 751 11.31 2.88 16.79
CA ARG A 751 12.37 3.82 17.18
C ARG A 751 13.70 3.08 17.28
N VAL A 752 14.73 3.65 16.67
CA VAL A 752 16.07 3.04 16.58
C VAL A 752 17.16 4.03 16.95
N SER A 753 18.27 3.51 17.46
CA SER A 753 19.48 4.27 17.77
C SER A 753 20.61 3.87 16.84
N ALA A 754 21.41 4.86 16.43
CA ALA A 754 22.62 4.60 15.66
C ALA A 754 23.65 3.88 16.54
N GLY A 755 24.35 2.92 15.95
CA GLY A 755 25.53 2.32 16.55
C GLY A 755 26.83 3.01 16.11
N ASP A 756 27.96 2.39 16.46
CA ASP A 756 29.31 2.90 16.17
C ASP A 756 29.96 2.19 14.97
N GLY A 757 29.15 1.59 14.11
CA GLY A 757 29.60 0.82 12.94
C GLY A 757 29.99 1.69 11.74
N VAL A 758 29.95 1.09 10.55
CA VAL A 758 30.42 1.68 9.28
C VAL A 758 29.33 2.45 8.52
N LEU A 759 28.06 2.29 8.92
CA LEU A 759 26.92 2.99 8.33
C LEU A 759 26.65 4.29 9.09
N GLY A 760 26.32 5.36 8.35
CA GLY A 760 25.95 6.66 8.90
C GLY A 760 24.43 6.85 8.92
N GLY A 761 23.95 7.67 9.86
CA GLY A 761 22.55 8.12 9.84
C GLY A 761 21.51 7.03 10.16
N THR A 762 21.91 5.94 10.81
CA THR A 762 21.05 4.78 11.07
C THR A 762 20.06 4.94 12.23
N GLY A 763 20.07 6.08 12.93
CA GLY A 763 19.17 6.36 14.06
C GLY A 763 17.85 7.01 13.66
N GLY A 764 16.93 7.16 14.62
CA GLY A 764 15.63 7.78 14.41
C GLY A 764 14.52 6.74 14.34
N HIS A 765 14.02 6.46 13.14
CA HIS A 765 12.93 5.51 12.92
C HIS A 765 13.30 4.51 11.83
N ALA A 766 12.80 3.29 11.94
CA ALA A 766 12.90 2.25 10.92
C ALA A 766 11.56 1.54 10.74
N PHE A 767 11.43 0.76 9.66
CA PHE A 767 10.27 -0.07 9.42
C PHE A 767 10.58 -1.55 9.70
N VAL A 768 9.61 -2.27 10.25
CA VAL A 768 9.71 -3.71 10.51
C VAL A 768 8.48 -4.46 10.01
N TYR A 769 8.72 -5.67 9.53
CA TYR A 769 7.70 -6.66 9.18
C TYR A 769 8.31 -8.05 9.45
N GLY A 770 7.79 -8.77 10.44
CA GLY A 770 8.51 -9.89 11.05
C GLY A 770 9.87 -9.49 11.66
N PRO A 771 9.92 -8.49 12.58
CA PRO A 771 11.15 -7.92 13.11
C PRO A 771 12.17 -8.97 13.55
N GLY A 772 13.45 -8.71 13.26
CA GLY A 772 14.57 -9.49 13.77
C GLY A 772 15.58 -8.64 14.51
N TRP A 773 16.35 -9.27 15.38
CA TRP A 773 17.52 -8.68 16.04
C TRP A 773 18.63 -9.71 16.18
N PHE A 774 19.85 -9.25 16.39
CA PHE A 774 21.05 -10.07 16.48
C PHE A 774 21.58 -10.10 17.91
N THR A 775 21.84 -11.30 18.41
CA THR A 775 22.47 -11.59 19.70
C THR A 775 23.77 -12.35 19.50
N ASP A 776 24.52 -12.56 20.59
CA ASP A 776 25.71 -13.41 20.60
C ASP A 776 26.76 -12.96 19.56
N LEU A 777 26.96 -11.64 19.44
CA LEU A 777 27.85 -11.03 18.45
C LEU A 777 29.31 -11.43 18.72
N GLY A 778 29.95 -12.02 17.71
CA GLY A 778 31.35 -12.42 17.75
C GLY A 778 32.35 -11.26 17.68
N GLU A 779 33.62 -11.58 17.78
CA GLU A 779 34.70 -10.60 17.65
C GLU A 779 34.71 -10.02 16.22
N GLY A 780 34.76 -8.69 16.11
CA GLY A 780 34.74 -8.00 14.82
C GLY A 780 33.34 -7.71 14.24
N VAL A 781 32.27 -8.14 14.91
CA VAL A 781 30.89 -7.74 14.56
C VAL A 781 30.52 -6.43 15.24
N ALA A 782 30.23 -5.40 14.45
CA ALA A 782 29.82 -4.09 14.92
C ALA A 782 28.30 -3.93 14.88
N VAL A 783 27.76 -3.15 15.81
CA VAL A 783 26.35 -2.75 15.81
C VAL A 783 26.22 -1.49 14.98
N GLU A 784 25.41 -1.53 13.92
CA GLU A 784 25.09 -0.38 13.07
C GLU A 784 23.84 0.35 13.57
N GLN A 785 22.89 -0.40 14.10
CA GLN A 785 21.61 0.09 14.56
C GLN A 785 21.09 -0.82 15.68
N SER A 786 20.46 -0.24 16.69
CA SER A 786 19.73 -0.96 17.73
C SER A 786 18.30 -0.46 17.86
N TYR A 787 17.40 -1.34 18.28
CA TYR A 787 16.07 -0.90 18.73
C TYR A 787 16.22 -0.01 19.97
N ALA A 788 15.31 0.97 20.14
CA ALA A 788 15.30 1.78 21.35
C ALA A 788 15.19 0.90 22.61
N GLY A 789 15.88 1.32 23.68
CA GLY A 789 15.93 0.56 24.94
C GLY A 789 14.61 0.53 25.72
N GLU A 790 13.69 1.43 25.41
CA GLU A 790 12.35 1.51 25.98
C GLU A 790 11.36 1.79 24.85
N SER A 791 10.19 1.13 24.88
CA SER A 791 9.09 1.29 23.91
C SER A 791 9.57 1.38 22.45
N PRO A 792 10.17 0.29 21.90
CA PRO A 792 10.73 0.32 20.56
C PRO A 792 9.67 0.48 19.48
N LEU A 793 8.43 0.03 19.67
CA LEU A 793 7.34 0.28 18.72
C LEU A 793 6.78 1.69 18.90
N VAL A 794 6.67 2.44 17.80
CA VAL A 794 6.00 3.74 17.74
C VAL A 794 4.55 3.54 17.32
N ALA A 795 4.36 2.78 16.24
CA ALA A 795 3.05 2.47 15.69
C ALA A 795 3.06 1.10 15.01
N GLY A 796 1.94 0.40 15.07
CA GLY A 796 1.75 -0.92 14.48
C GLY A 796 1.35 -1.98 15.50
N HIS A 797 1.72 -3.23 15.22
CA HIS A 797 1.30 -4.40 15.99
C HIS A 797 2.50 -5.30 16.23
N TRP A 798 2.89 -5.50 17.48
CA TRP A 798 4.00 -6.37 17.85
C TRP A 798 3.73 -7.02 19.20
N ARG A 799 3.13 -8.20 19.15
CA ARG A 799 2.87 -9.05 20.32
C ARG A 799 3.95 -10.12 20.49
N PRO A 800 4.24 -10.54 21.74
CA PRO A 800 5.00 -11.75 21.97
C PRO A 800 4.21 -13.00 21.55
N ASP A 801 4.93 -14.08 21.31
CA ASP A 801 4.37 -15.42 21.14
C ASP A 801 3.66 -15.91 22.42
N ARG A 802 2.92 -17.01 22.31
CA ARG A 802 2.16 -17.61 23.43
C ARG A 802 3.03 -17.99 24.63
N ASP A 803 4.33 -18.21 24.43
CA ASP A 803 5.30 -18.50 25.48
C ASP A 803 5.97 -17.24 26.08
N GLY A 804 5.61 -16.05 25.58
CA GLY A 804 6.09 -14.75 26.03
C GLY A 804 7.36 -14.26 25.33
N ALA A 805 7.93 -15.05 24.41
CA ALA A 805 9.11 -14.65 23.64
C ALA A 805 8.74 -13.82 22.41
N GLY A 806 9.74 -13.19 21.78
CA GLY A 806 9.54 -12.56 20.47
C GLY A 806 8.87 -11.17 20.53
N GLY A 807 8.60 -10.65 21.73
CA GLY A 807 7.91 -9.37 21.92
C GLY A 807 8.84 -8.16 21.90
N GLN A 808 8.24 -6.96 21.92
CA GLN A 808 8.95 -5.69 21.96
C GLN A 808 10.02 -5.62 23.07
N SER A 809 9.73 -6.18 24.25
CA SER A 809 10.66 -6.20 25.39
C SER A 809 11.94 -7.01 25.14
N ASP A 810 11.86 -8.05 24.31
CA ASP A 810 13.02 -8.89 23.99
C ASP A 810 13.94 -8.21 22.98
N ALA A 811 13.36 -7.40 22.09
CA ALA A 811 14.10 -6.64 21.08
C ALA A 811 14.69 -5.33 21.61
N ALA A 812 14.12 -4.77 22.69
CA ALA A 812 14.53 -3.49 23.25
C ALA A 812 16.06 -3.43 23.53
N GLY A 813 16.74 -2.45 22.95
CA GLY A 813 18.20 -2.26 23.06
C GLY A 813 19.04 -3.28 22.29
N GLN A 814 18.46 -4.26 21.61
CA GLN A 814 19.19 -5.25 20.82
C GLN A 814 19.57 -4.69 19.45
N ALA A 815 20.63 -5.26 18.86
CA ALA A 815 21.11 -4.87 17.54
C ALA A 815 20.09 -5.26 16.45
N SER A 816 19.57 -4.28 15.73
CA SER A 816 18.66 -4.48 14.60
C SER A 816 19.41 -4.55 13.27
N VAL A 817 20.59 -3.94 13.17
CA VAL A 817 21.49 -4.06 12.02
C VAL A 817 22.92 -4.24 12.54
N VAL A 818 23.66 -5.18 11.96
CA VAL A 818 25.06 -5.45 12.29
C VAL A 818 25.92 -5.52 11.03
N SER A 819 27.20 -5.23 11.17
CA SER A 819 28.19 -5.40 10.10
C SER A 819 29.45 -6.10 10.62
N GLY A 820 30.28 -6.57 9.71
CA GLY A 820 31.59 -7.11 10.04
C GLY A 820 32.31 -7.64 8.82
N VAL A 821 33.57 -8.03 9.00
CA VAL A 821 34.36 -8.73 7.99
C VAL A 821 34.51 -10.17 8.44
N ALA A 822 34.00 -11.12 7.66
CA ALA A 822 34.11 -12.56 7.95
C ALA A 822 35.58 -12.99 7.95
N GLU A 823 35.92 -14.13 8.58
CA GLU A 823 37.31 -14.62 8.64
C GLU A 823 37.96 -14.79 7.26
N ARG A 824 37.14 -15.03 6.22
CA ARG A 824 37.57 -15.18 4.84
C ARG A 824 37.72 -13.86 4.07
N GLY A 825 37.48 -12.72 4.71
CA GLY A 825 37.58 -11.38 4.12
C GLY A 825 36.25 -10.76 3.65
N THR A 826 35.18 -11.54 3.50
CA THR A 826 33.87 -11.03 3.04
C THR A 826 33.35 -9.91 3.95
N ALA A 827 33.10 -8.72 3.41
CA ALA A 827 32.41 -7.65 4.13
C ALA A 827 30.90 -7.87 4.12
N VAL A 828 30.30 -8.01 5.30
CA VAL A 828 28.91 -8.44 5.47
C VAL A 828 28.12 -7.43 6.28
N VAL A 829 26.91 -7.09 5.81
CA VAL A 829 25.91 -6.34 6.57
C VAL A 829 24.64 -7.17 6.69
N LEU A 830 24.09 -7.30 7.90
CA LEU A 830 22.88 -8.05 8.20
C LEU A 830 21.79 -7.13 8.74
N PHE A 831 20.63 -7.12 8.06
CA PHE A 831 19.45 -6.34 8.43
C PHE A 831 18.39 -7.21 9.11
N GLY A 832 17.96 -6.78 10.30
CA GLY A 832 16.80 -7.29 11.03
C GLY A 832 15.53 -6.46 10.81
N THR A 833 15.68 -5.26 10.23
CA THR A 833 14.60 -4.36 9.78
C THR A 833 14.28 -4.57 8.29
N GLU A 834 13.28 -3.85 7.77
CA GLU A 834 12.75 -3.97 6.41
C GLU A 834 12.88 -2.64 5.62
N PRO A 835 14.11 -2.20 5.29
CA PRO A 835 14.38 -0.87 4.75
C PRO A 835 13.94 -0.63 3.30
N LEU A 836 13.57 -1.69 2.55
CA LEU A 836 13.09 -1.60 1.16
C LEU A 836 11.63 -2.08 0.99
N PHE A 837 10.91 -2.28 2.10
CA PHE A 837 9.57 -2.86 2.10
C PHE A 837 8.62 -2.13 1.14
N ARG A 838 8.15 -2.82 0.09
CA ARG A 838 7.15 -2.33 -0.88
C ARG A 838 7.46 -0.93 -1.46
N ASN A 839 8.73 -0.56 -1.61
CA ASN A 839 9.16 0.79 -2.00
C ASN A 839 8.63 1.94 -1.09
N HIS A 840 8.22 1.62 0.14
CA HIS A 840 7.57 2.56 1.05
C HIS A 840 8.53 3.36 1.93
N PRO A 841 9.42 2.77 2.76
CA PRO A 841 10.24 3.54 3.69
C PRO A 841 11.44 4.21 2.97
N LYS A 842 11.14 5.16 2.07
CA LYS A 842 12.10 5.81 1.16
C LYS A 842 13.27 6.50 1.88
N GLY A 843 13.05 6.94 3.13
CA GLY A 843 14.10 7.50 3.99
C GLY A 843 15.12 6.48 4.50
N LEU A 844 14.92 5.18 4.26
CA LEU A 844 15.85 4.11 4.65
C LEU A 844 16.66 3.56 3.47
N PHE A 845 16.40 4.01 2.24
CA PHE A 845 17.07 3.48 1.05
C PHE A 845 18.58 3.75 1.07
N GLY A 846 18.97 4.93 1.55
CA GLY A 846 20.37 5.29 1.75
C GLY A 846 21.11 4.29 2.64
N GLN A 847 20.47 3.74 3.68
CA GLN A 847 21.08 2.76 4.57
C GLN A 847 21.51 1.48 3.84
N VAL A 848 20.68 0.98 2.91
CA VAL A 848 21.01 -0.21 2.11
C VAL A 848 22.08 0.12 1.08
N ALA A 849 22.01 1.29 0.44
CA ALA A 849 23.03 1.72 -0.51
C ALA A 849 24.41 1.87 0.16
N GLN A 850 24.47 2.47 1.35
CA GLN A 850 25.70 2.55 2.13
C GLN A 850 26.27 1.15 2.43
N ALA A 851 25.42 0.18 2.76
CA ALA A 851 25.84 -1.21 2.97
C ALA A 851 26.40 -1.83 1.68
N VAL A 852 25.75 -1.62 0.52
CA VAL A 852 26.25 -2.10 -0.78
C VAL A 852 27.60 -1.47 -1.11
N TYR A 853 27.75 -0.16 -1.01
CA TYR A 853 29.01 0.52 -1.30
C TYR A 853 30.14 0.09 -0.37
N TRP A 854 29.86 -0.01 0.94
CA TRP A 854 30.86 -0.46 1.90
C TRP A 854 31.27 -1.91 1.64
N SER A 855 30.31 -2.81 1.41
CA SER A 855 30.59 -4.21 1.10
C SER A 855 31.32 -4.39 -0.24
N ALA A 856 31.12 -3.50 -1.22
CA ALA A 856 31.85 -3.51 -2.49
C ALA A 856 33.27 -2.92 -2.39
N SER A 857 33.48 -1.98 -1.45
CA SER A 857 34.71 -1.18 -1.36
C SER A 857 35.63 -1.59 -0.21
N ALA A 858 35.27 -2.62 0.56
CA ALA A 858 36.10 -3.17 1.61
C ALA A 858 37.32 -3.85 0.96
N ASP A 859 38.34 -3.05 0.64
CA ASP A 859 39.65 -3.54 0.26
C ASP A 859 40.12 -4.47 1.38
N LEU A 860 40.28 -5.74 1.00
CA LEU A 860 40.69 -6.90 1.79
C LEU A 860 42.18 -6.76 2.19
N GLY A 861 42.50 -5.67 2.89
CA GLY A 861 43.84 -5.30 3.33
C GLY A 861 44.46 -6.29 4.30
#